data_AF-A0A433SV64-F1
#
_entry.id   AF-A0A433SV64-F1
#
_cell.length_a   1.000
_cell.length_b   1.000
_cell.length_c   1.000
_cell.angle_alpha   90.00
_cell.angle_beta   90.00
_cell.angle_gamma   90.00
#
_symmetry.space_group_name_H-M   'P 1'
#
loop_
_entity.id
_entity.type
_entity.pdbx_description
1 polymer ?
#
loop_
_entity_poly.entity_id
_entity_poly.type
_entity_poly.pdbx_seq_one_letter_code
_entity_poly.pdbx_strand_id
1 'polypeptide(L)'
;MLGRTTWTKYLQRKRIVTTFLSLIVVTNLLTGAEAAFESWVDKGGGGEGSVRKNEWEAGEINNDAGLYLNAFAIKLREEEGRDVAEKIALDHGFRLKFELPHSKIFILERPDVSGRSKRSAETHLSSLLGDSRIAHAQQEVLLHRPKRRIVYDKQLELPIRAIPDSSMYKRVQPEPSLTQRDNLYGEGSRENPKFRDPLFKDMWYLVNKGQSGGERGLDMNVGVVWENGITGKGVVVCILDDGIDHTHADLKDNYDPDASTDLNDLYDFSDDPMPDTSDRDNSHGTRCAGEIAAAANNDVCGVGIAYEARIGGVRVLDGPVSDSLEAEAISFNRDYIDIYSASWGPSDDGSTMEGPRHLALGALMDGVRKGRKGLGSIFVWATGNGGMFGDDCSADGYVSRPETLSVGSVNDWGRSPFFMENCSSTLAVVPSGGEDYRGQEQEEGEVKLKVVTTDMSGGCIENFQGTSSAAPLAAGCVANVLQANPSLTWRDVQHIVVQGSRIPSADVSWTINGAGRHVSHRFGFGLLDCGRMVELAQAWNPVPDQRVCNTTRRSYRPLKFKGWVSESIMTDGCVNSDSSEHSEANAIDRLEHVQVFIKMSSAMRGETAIFLVSPAGTRSVLLSPRPLDEHSGDWEFIFMTVHNWDESPRGKWTLEVHHVPQKRPSSESDSESESTESRDNYKDRDDATEDVIGYVKEWSLALYGTHGTRHDRTGLARDRKQSAYRPSSEDVADIKKREVELARGVKVKRAQQPQGEAAGSGSLADDERLQEKKSNRDAEREELTEALWELLHAHGGRNVRKRVLQDRSNKVAEEHTQSRSDKLDELKRLAEELVAELDKRDYKW
;
A
#
# COMPACT_ATOMS: atom_id res chain seq x y z
N MET A 1 39.95 -5.47 65.44
CA MET A 1 41.32 -5.84 65.03
C MET A 1 41.24 -6.80 63.87
N LEU A 2 41.99 -6.50 62.80
CA LEU A 2 42.67 -7.39 61.83
C LEU A 2 42.37 -8.90 61.97
N GLY A 3 42.11 -9.71 60.94
CA GLY A 3 42.20 -9.55 59.49
C GLY A 3 42.23 -10.92 58.79
N ARG A 4 41.97 -10.90 57.49
CA ARG A 4 42.61 -11.64 56.38
C ARG A 4 42.77 -13.19 56.41
N THR A 5 42.05 -13.80 55.45
CA THR A 5 42.52 -14.66 54.32
C THR A 5 43.27 -15.96 54.68
N THR A 6 42.99 -17.15 54.13
CA THR A 6 42.76 -17.56 52.72
C THR A 6 42.24 -19.00 52.72
N TRP A 7 41.16 -19.34 52.01
CA TRP A 7 40.94 -20.64 51.33
C TRP A 7 39.78 -20.49 50.31
N THR A 8 39.98 -19.61 49.33
CA THR A 8 39.11 -19.43 48.13
C THR A 8 39.90 -19.75 46.87
N LYS A 9 40.36 -21.01 46.74
CA LYS A 9 41.04 -21.52 45.53
C LYS A 9 40.56 -22.89 45.03
N TYR A 10 39.32 -23.28 45.36
CA TYR A 10 38.77 -24.56 44.87
C TYR A 10 37.49 -24.44 44.01
N LEU A 11 36.94 -23.23 43.79
CA LEU A 11 35.68 -23.03 43.05
C LEU A 11 35.79 -22.22 41.74
N GLN A 12 37.00 -21.88 41.28
CA GLN A 12 37.20 -21.17 40.00
C GLN A 12 37.63 -22.07 38.83
N ARG A 13 37.82 -23.39 39.02
CA ARG A 13 38.21 -24.31 37.94
C ARG A 13 37.07 -25.05 37.23
N LYS A 14 35.81 -24.92 37.69
CA LYS A 14 34.65 -25.54 37.03
C LYS A 14 33.83 -24.61 36.12
N ARG A 15 34.15 -23.31 36.02
CA ARG A 15 33.51 -22.38 35.07
C ARG A 15 34.29 -22.14 33.79
N ILE A 16 35.59 -22.46 33.76
CA ILE A 16 36.42 -22.25 32.55
C ILE A 16 36.29 -23.43 31.57
N VAL A 17 36.00 -24.64 32.05
CA VAL A 17 35.84 -25.82 31.18
C VAL A 17 34.49 -25.83 30.46
N THR A 18 33.43 -25.28 31.07
CA THR A 18 32.12 -25.17 30.42
C THR A 18 32.09 -24.07 29.36
N THR A 19 32.77 -22.95 29.57
CA THR A 19 32.85 -21.88 28.55
C THR A 19 33.75 -22.27 27.37
N PHE A 20 34.80 -23.07 27.58
CA PHE A 20 35.63 -23.59 26.49
C PHE A 20 34.93 -24.69 25.67
N LEU A 21 34.12 -25.55 26.30
CA LEU A 21 33.33 -26.56 25.58
C LEU A 21 32.16 -25.94 24.81
N SER A 22 31.55 -24.86 25.33
CA SER A 22 30.54 -24.11 24.58
C SER A 22 31.14 -23.36 23.38
N LEU A 23 32.37 -22.84 23.48
CA LEU A 23 33.04 -22.21 22.33
C LEU A 23 33.44 -23.24 21.25
N ILE A 24 33.84 -24.46 21.63
CA ILE A 24 34.20 -25.53 20.69
C ILE A 24 32.96 -26.14 20.02
N VAL A 25 31.82 -26.19 20.70
CA VAL A 25 30.55 -26.63 20.11
C VAL A 25 29.97 -25.56 19.18
N VAL A 26 30.11 -24.27 19.51
CA VAL A 26 29.67 -23.17 18.63
C VAL A 26 30.59 -23.02 17.41
N THR A 27 31.91 -23.20 17.55
CA THR A 27 32.82 -23.20 16.38
C THR A 27 32.66 -24.44 15.50
N ASN A 28 32.41 -25.64 16.06
CA ASN A 28 32.13 -26.82 15.24
C ASN A 28 30.73 -26.82 14.59
N LEU A 29 29.75 -26.10 15.16
CA LEU A 29 28.43 -25.89 14.53
C LEU A 29 28.47 -24.82 13.43
N LEU A 30 29.30 -23.78 13.59
CA LEU A 30 29.53 -22.77 12.55
C LEU A 30 30.32 -23.35 11.35
N THR A 31 31.38 -24.12 11.61
CA THR A 31 32.13 -24.78 10.52
C THR A 31 31.37 -25.95 9.89
N GLY A 32 30.44 -26.57 10.62
CA GLY A 32 29.56 -27.63 10.09
C GLY A 32 28.47 -27.09 9.15
N ALA A 33 27.99 -25.87 9.40
CA ALA A 33 27.03 -25.18 8.53
C ALA A 33 27.70 -24.61 7.26
N GLU A 34 28.93 -24.12 7.36
CA GLU A 34 29.73 -23.72 6.19
C GLU A 34 30.16 -24.92 5.32
N ALA A 35 30.57 -26.04 5.92
CA ALA A 35 30.98 -27.23 5.16
C ALA A 35 29.81 -27.97 4.49
N ALA A 36 28.59 -27.88 5.05
CA ALA A 36 27.38 -28.39 4.42
C ALA A 36 26.94 -27.53 3.22
N PHE A 37 27.28 -26.23 3.24
CA PHE A 37 27.06 -25.31 2.13
C PHE A 37 28.08 -25.52 1.00
N GLU A 38 29.37 -25.67 1.30
CA GLU A 38 30.39 -25.97 0.28
C GLU A 38 30.19 -27.35 -0.38
N SER A 39 29.75 -28.37 0.37
CA SER A 39 29.46 -29.69 -0.21
C SER A 39 28.20 -29.71 -1.11
N TRP A 40 27.31 -28.71 -1.03
CA TRP A 40 26.15 -28.59 -1.92
C TRP A 40 26.48 -27.76 -3.17
N VAL A 41 27.40 -26.80 -3.07
CA VAL A 41 27.90 -26.00 -4.18
C VAL A 41 28.88 -26.78 -5.09
N ASP A 42 29.61 -27.77 -4.56
CA ASP A 42 30.80 -28.33 -5.24
C ASP A 42 30.74 -29.82 -5.69
N LYS A 43 29.55 -30.45 -5.74
CA LYS A 43 29.38 -31.80 -6.33
C LYS A 43 28.61 -31.80 -7.65
N GLY A 44 29.21 -31.14 -8.64
CA GLY A 44 29.06 -31.55 -10.03
C GLY A 44 29.98 -32.73 -10.33
N GLY A 45 29.44 -33.96 -10.41
CA GLY A 45 30.25 -35.15 -10.65
C GLY A 45 29.49 -36.34 -11.24
N GLY A 46 29.37 -36.35 -12.57
CA GLY A 46 29.52 -37.56 -13.41
C GLY A 46 28.43 -38.63 -13.37
N GLY A 47 27.46 -38.52 -14.29
CA GLY A 47 26.59 -39.64 -14.71
C GLY A 47 25.60 -39.19 -15.78
N GLU A 48 25.75 -39.66 -17.01
CA GLU A 48 24.96 -39.27 -18.18
C GLU A 48 23.44 -39.41 -17.95
N GLY A 49 22.74 -38.28 -18.04
CA GLY A 49 21.28 -38.19 -17.99
C GLY A 49 20.83 -36.73 -18.01
N SER A 50 20.45 -36.23 -19.19
CA SER A 50 20.07 -34.84 -19.47
C SER A 50 19.05 -34.24 -18.48
N VAL A 51 19.52 -33.41 -17.54
CA VAL A 51 18.69 -32.45 -16.79
C VAL A 51 19.34 -31.08 -16.97
N ARG A 52 18.63 -30.17 -17.65
CA ARG A 52 19.10 -28.79 -17.92
C ARG A 52 18.93 -27.93 -16.67
N LYS A 53 19.93 -27.07 -16.43
CA LYS A 53 19.98 -25.94 -15.49
C LYS A 53 18.64 -25.19 -15.43
N ASN A 54 18.09 -25.04 -14.22
CA ASN A 54 17.12 -23.99 -13.91
C ASN A 54 17.92 -22.82 -13.31
N GLU A 55 18.35 -21.92 -14.19
CA GLU A 55 18.93 -20.63 -13.82
C GLU A 55 17.79 -19.70 -13.37
N TRP A 56 17.92 -19.18 -12.14
CA TRP A 56 17.20 -18.00 -11.68
C TRP A 56 17.91 -16.77 -12.23
N GLU A 57 17.90 -16.62 -13.55
CA GLU A 57 18.12 -15.33 -14.18
C GLU A 57 16.83 -14.55 -13.97
N ALA A 58 16.91 -13.42 -13.27
CA ALA A 58 15.89 -12.39 -13.35
C ALA A 58 15.73 -12.11 -14.85
N GLY A 59 14.59 -12.52 -15.42
CA GLY A 59 14.40 -12.46 -16.86
C GLY A 59 14.64 -11.05 -17.37
N GLU A 60 15.30 -10.97 -18.52
CA GLU A 60 15.52 -9.74 -19.25
C GLU A 60 14.24 -8.90 -19.28
N ILE A 61 14.19 -7.87 -18.44
CA ILE A 61 13.13 -6.88 -18.46
C ILE A 61 13.23 -6.20 -19.82
N ASN A 62 12.13 -6.28 -20.58
CA ASN A 62 12.02 -5.77 -21.94
C ASN A 62 12.53 -4.32 -22.03
N ASN A 63 13.45 -4.11 -22.95
CA ASN A 63 14.27 -2.91 -23.15
C ASN A 63 13.48 -1.75 -23.76
N ASP A 64 12.58 -1.14 -23.00
CA ASP A 64 12.06 0.18 -23.36
C ASP A 64 12.32 1.18 -22.21
N ALA A 65 13.16 2.17 -22.52
CA ALA A 65 13.39 3.44 -21.81
C ALA A 65 14.51 3.60 -20.74
N GLY A 66 15.42 2.63 -20.55
CA GLY A 66 16.58 2.84 -19.66
C GLY A 66 17.75 3.60 -20.33
N LEU A 67 18.25 4.68 -19.71
CA LEU A 67 19.53 5.31 -20.09
C LEU A 67 20.68 4.55 -19.45
N TYR A 68 21.39 3.75 -20.24
CA TYR A 68 22.60 3.03 -19.83
C TYR A 68 23.73 3.99 -19.50
N LEU A 69 24.48 3.70 -18.44
CA LEU A 69 25.65 4.46 -18.01
C LEU A 69 26.94 3.76 -18.45
N ASN A 70 28.06 4.47 -18.42
CA ASN A 70 29.40 3.87 -18.57
C ASN A 70 29.91 3.20 -17.27
N ALA A 71 29.04 3.06 -16.28
CA ALA A 71 29.31 2.45 -14.99
C ALA A 71 28.74 1.01 -14.94
N PHE A 72 29.44 0.12 -14.24
CA PHE A 72 29.12 -1.30 -14.12
C PHE A 72 29.30 -1.72 -12.66
N ALA A 73 28.25 -2.24 -12.04
CA ALA A 73 28.32 -2.80 -10.70
C ALA A 73 28.77 -4.25 -10.76
N ILE A 74 29.70 -4.61 -9.86
CA ILE A 74 30.12 -5.99 -9.65
C ILE A 74 30.00 -6.37 -8.17
N LYS A 75 29.64 -7.62 -7.92
CA LYS A 75 29.81 -8.31 -6.62
C LYS A 75 30.79 -9.45 -6.79
N LEU A 76 31.73 -9.58 -5.85
CA LEU A 76 32.74 -10.64 -5.82
C LEU A 76 32.17 -11.91 -5.17
N ARG A 77 32.73 -13.08 -5.50
CA ARG A 77 32.27 -14.39 -4.95
C ARG A 77 32.74 -14.63 -3.53
N GLU A 78 33.99 -14.30 -3.25
CA GLU A 78 34.57 -14.40 -1.92
C GLU A 78 34.46 -13.04 -1.20
N GLU A 79 34.69 -12.99 0.11
CA GLU A 79 34.92 -11.72 0.83
C GLU A 79 36.30 -11.12 0.47
N GLU A 80 36.60 -11.13 -0.82
CA GLU A 80 37.75 -10.48 -1.41
C GLU A 80 37.58 -8.97 -1.31
N GLY A 81 38.66 -8.30 -0.90
CA GLY A 81 38.66 -6.85 -0.72
C GLY A 81 38.79 -6.08 -2.03
N ARG A 82 38.77 -4.76 -1.89
CA ARG A 82 38.98 -3.76 -2.95
C ARG A 82 40.12 -4.09 -3.92
N ASP A 83 41.23 -4.65 -3.44
CA ASP A 83 42.40 -5.02 -4.27
C ASP A 83 42.05 -5.97 -5.42
N VAL A 84 41.13 -6.91 -5.18
CA VAL A 84 40.69 -7.86 -6.22
C VAL A 84 39.79 -7.17 -7.23
N ALA A 85 38.88 -6.30 -6.78
CA ALA A 85 38.05 -5.49 -7.68
C ALA A 85 38.91 -4.56 -8.56
N GLU A 86 39.96 -3.94 -8.02
CA GLU A 86 40.91 -3.13 -8.80
C GLU A 86 41.64 -3.97 -9.85
N LYS A 87 42.06 -5.19 -9.48
CA LYS A 87 42.70 -6.10 -10.42
C LYS A 87 41.75 -6.55 -11.54
N ILE A 88 40.51 -6.92 -11.21
CA ILE A 88 39.46 -7.24 -12.19
C ILE A 88 39.24 -6.06 -13.13
N ALA A 89 39.14 -4.84 -12.57
CA ALA A 89 38.96 -3.65 -13.37
C ALA A 89 40.09 -3.50 -14.39
N LEU A 90 41.35 -3.62 -13.97
CA LEU A 90 42.52 -3.56 -14.85
C LEU A 90 42.52 -4.68 -15.89
N ASP A 91 42.27 -5.93 -15.49
CA ASP A 91 42.27 -7.11 -16.36
C ASP A 91 41.27 -6.97 -17.51
N HIS A 92 40.13 -6.33 -17.25
CA HIS A 92 39.07 -6.12 -18.23
C HIS A 92 39.08 -4.72 -18.87
N GLY A 93 40.03 -3.85 -18.51
CA GLY A 93 40.20 -2.49 -19.06
C GLY A 93 39.22 -1.43 -18.52
N PHE A 94 38.64 -1.67 -17.35
CA PHE A 94 37.84 -0.73 -16.56
C PHE A 94 38.72 0.03 -15.56
N ARG A 95 38.12 0.99 -14.87
CA ARG A 95 38.69 1.67 -13.70
C ARG A 95 37.75 1.47 -12.53
N LEU A 96 38.26 1.08 -11.35
CA LEU A 96 37.44 1.11 -10.14
C LEU A 96 37.12 2.57 -9.80
N LYS A 97 35.83 2.91 -9.71
CA LYS A 97 35.36 4.26 -9.40
C LYS A 97 35.23 4.44 -7.89
N PHE A 98 34.43 3.59 -7.24
CA PHE A 98 34.25 3.56 -5.80
C PHE A 98 33.64 2.21 -5.35
N GLU A 99 33.58 2.02 -4.04
CA GLU A 99 32.93 0.89 -3.37
C GLU A 99 31.70 1.42 -2.61
N LEU A 100 30.63 0.63 -2.62
CA LEU A 100 29.43 0.82 -1.82
C LEU A 100 29.51 -0.17 -0.64
N PRO A 101 29.93 0.29 0.55
CA PRO A 101 30.41 -0.60 1.61
C PRO A 101 29.31 -1.44 2.25
N HIS A 102 28.08 -0.94 2.39
CA HIS A 102 27.02 -1.67 3.09
C HIS A 102 26.42 -2.80 2.25
N SER A 103 26.41 -2.63 0.93
CA SER A 103 25.98 -3.61 -0.06
C SER A 103 27.12 -4.48 -0.61
N LYS A 104 28.38 -4.14 -0.30
CA LYS A 104 29.61 -4.76 -0.81
C LYS A 104 29.63 -4.80 -2.34
N ILE A 105 29.26 -3.69 -2.97
CA ILE A 105 29.23 -3.53 -4.44
C ILE A 105 30.40 -2.65 -4.87
N PHE A 106 31.10 -3.05 -5.94
CA PHE A 106 32.14 -2.22 -6.56
C PHE A 106 31.63 -1.63 -7.86
N ILE A 107 31.77 -0.32 -8.03
CA ILE A 107 31.39 0.37 -9.26
C ILE A 107 32.61 0.57 -10.14
N LEU A 108 32.60 -0.08 -11.29
CA LEU A 108 33.61 0.04 -12.33
C LEU A 108 33.17 1.03 -13.40
N GLU A 109 34.08 1.85 -13.90
CA GLU A 109 33.85 2.76 -15.02
C GLU A 109 34.60 2.27 -16.26
N ARG A 110 33.92 2.35 -17.41
CA ARG A 110 34.49 2.00 -18.72
C ARG A 110 34.73 3.28 -19.56
N PRO A 111 35.99 3.71 -19.76
CA PRO A 111 36.28 5.01 -20.37
C PRO A 111 35.92 5.17 -21.86
N ASP A 112 35.86 4.07 -22.62
CA ASP A 112 35.51 4.05 -24.06
C ASP A 112 34.00 3.89 -24.30
N VAL A 113 33.20 3.72 -23.25
CA VAL A 113 31.73 3.74 -23.30
C VAL A 113 31.25 5.16 -22.97
N SER A 114 30.26 5.65 -23.73
CA SER A 114 29.69 6.97 -23.48
C SER A 114 29.01 7.03 -22.11
N GLY A 115 29.20 8.13 -21.37
CA GLY A 115 28.63 8.30 -20.02
C GLY A 115 27.10 8.13 -19.94
N ARG A 116 26.39 8.34 -21.05
CA ARG A 116 24.98 7.97 -21.22
C ARG A 116 24.76 7.37 -22.61
N SER A 117 23.94 6.32 -22.70
CA SER A 117 23.64 5.61 -23.94
C SER A 117 22.22 5.05 -23.92
N LYS A 118 21.58 4.96 -25.09
CA LYS A 118 20.32 4.19 -25.26
C LYS A 118 20.55 2.69 -25.54
N ARG A 119 21.82 2.30 -25.73
CA ARG A 119 22.22 0.92 -26.03
C ARG A 119 23.11 0.39 -24.93
N SER A 120 22.90 -0.86 -24.53
CA SER A 120 23.77 -1.56 -23.61
C SER A 120 25.16 -1.77 -24.23
N ALA A 121 26.15 -1.86 -23.36
CA ALA A 121 27.53 -2.19 -23.67
C ALA A 121 27.78 -3.69 -23.46
N GLU A 122 26.97 -4.52 -24.13
CA GLU A 122 26.85 -5.96 -23.87
C GLU A 122 28.17 -6.72 -23.92
N THR A 123 29.05 -6.36 -24.85
CA THR A 123 30.36 -7.00 -25.00
C THR A 123 31.24 -6.82 -23.75
N HIS A 124 31.18 -5.64 -23.13
CA HIS A 124 31.93 -5.34 -21.91
C HIS A 124 31.32 -6.05 -20.71
N LEU A 125 29.99 -6.10 -20.62
CA LEU A 125 29.28 -6.85 -19.58
C LEU A 125 29.57 -8.36 -19.65
N SER A 126 29.46 -8.94 -20.85
CA SER A 126 29.77 -10.35 -21.11
C SER A 126 31.21 -10.71 -20.72
N SER A 127 32.15 -9.78 -20.90
CA SER A 127 33.54 -9.98 -20.49
C SER A 127 33.68 -10.09 -18.97
N LEU A 128 32.99 -9.24 -18.20
CA LEU A 128 32.97 -9.32 -16.73
C LEU A 128 32.28 -10.58 -16.24
N LEU A 129 31.10 -10.93 -16.79
CA LEU A 129 30.35 -12.13 -16.40
C LEU A 129 31.13 -13.44 -16.62
N GLY A 130 32.11 -13.44 -17.53
CA GLY A 130 33.00 -14.57 -17.77
C GLY A 130 34.14 -14.73 -16.75
N ASP A 131 34.38 -13.75 -15.87
CA ASP A 131 35.43 -13.83 -14.86
C ASP A 131 34.98 -14.66 -13.65
N SER A 132 35.75 -15.69 -13.30
CA SER A 132 35.41 -16.61 -12.22
C SER A 132 35.38 -15.96 -10.82
N ARG A 133 36.01 -14.79 -10.64
CA ARG A 133 36.03 -14.05 -9.36
C ARG A 133 34.71 -13.29 -9.12
N ILE A 134 33.96 -13.02 -10.19
CA ILE A 134 32.74 -12.22 -10.14
C ILE A 134 31.54 -13.14 -9.87
N ALA A 135 30.75 -12.79 -8.86
CA ALA A 135 29.48 -13.43 -8.53
C ALA A 135 28.34 -12.88 -9.37
N HIS A 136 28.33 -11.55 -9.54
CA HIS A 136 27.32 -10.82 -10.31
C HIS A 136 27.97 -9.60 -10.96
N ALA A 137 27.57 -9.30 -12.20
CA ALA A 137 27.91 -8.05 -12.86
C ALA A 137 26.69 -7.52 -13.61
N GLN A 138 26.52 -6.20 -13.61
CA GLN A 138 25.52 -5.52 -14.44
C GLN A 138 26.04 -4.17 -14.90
N GLN A 139 25.56 -3.71 -16.06
CA GLN A 139 25.72 -2.32 -16.46
C GLN A 139 24.68 -1.47 -15.73
N GLU A 140 25.10 -0.33 -15.19
CA GLU A 140 24.19 0.58 -14.52
C GLU A 140 23.25 1.27 -15.50
N VAL A 141 22.00 1.42 -15.06
CA VAL A 141 20.92 2.09 -15.80
C VAL A 141 20.34 3.16 -14.91
N LEU A 142 20.08 4.33 -15.49
CA LEU A 142 19.37 5.39 -14.79
C LEU A 142 17.92 4.98 -14.59
N LEU A 143 17.50 4.92 -13.32
CA LEU A 143 16.15 4.58 -12.90
C LEU A 143 15.37 5.86 -12.60
N HIS A 144 14.11 5.88 -13.01
CA HIS A 144 13.20 6.95 -12.61
C HIS A 144 12.43 6.49 -11.37
N ARG A 145 12.67 7.16 -10.24
CA ARG A 145 12.05 6.87 -8.93
C ARG A 145 11.39 8.13 -8.38
N PRO A 146 10.17 8.46 -8.83
CA PRO A 146 9.47 9.61 -8.30
C PRO A 146 9.06 9.38 -6.83
N LYS A 147 9.15 10.46 -6.05
CA LYS A 147 8.53 10.55 -4.73
C LYS A 147 7.02 10.54 -4.90
N ARG A 148 6.28 9.79 -4.07
CA ARG A 148 4.82 9.68 -4.19
C ARG A 148 4.13 10.91 -3.62
N ARG A 149 4.15 12.00 -4.38
CA ARG A 149 3.43 13.23 -4.05
C ARG A 149 2.11 13.30 -4.80
N ILE A 150 1.19 14.12 -4.32
CA ILE A 150 -0.01 14.47 -5.07
C ILE A 150 0.28 15.79 -5.79
N VAL A 151 0.46 15.73 -7.10
CA VAL A 151 0.57 16.93 -7.94
C VAL A 151 -0.86 17.37 -8.30
N TYR A 152 -1.36 18.42 -7.63
CA TYR A 152 -2.62 19.06 -8.01
C TYR A 152 -2.35 19.99 -9.19
N ASP A 153 -2.77 19.61 -10.39
CA ASP A 153 -3.13 20.62 -11.40
C ASP A 153 -4.57 21.04 -11.13
N LYS A 154 -4.79 22.32 -10.82
CA LYS A 154 -6.13 22.88 -10.58
C LYS A 154 -7.06 22.76 -11.80
N GLN A 155 -6.54 22.35 -12.96
CA GLN A 155 -7.30 22.20 -14.21
C GLN A 155 -7.90 20.80 -14.45
N LEU A 156 -7.54 19.79 -13.66
CA LEU A 156 -8.12 18.44 -13.80
C LEU A 156 -9.37 18.32 -12.91
N GLU A 157 -10.55 18.40 -13.52
CA GLU A 157 -11.78 17.89 -12.91
C GLU A 157 -11.52 16.44 -12.46
N LEU A 158 -11.82 16.11 -11.20
CA LEU A 158 -11.70 14.74 -10.67
C LEU A 158 -12.45 13.80 -11.63
N PRO A 159 -11.77 12.94 -12.40
CA PRO A 159 -12.47 12.03 -13.28
C PRO A 159 -13.30 11.09 -12.40
N ILE A 160 -14.59 10.97 -12.69
CA ILE A 160 -15.46 9.97 -12.07
C ILE A 160 -14.85 8.62 -12.40
N ARG A 161 -14.12 8.02 -11.46
CA ARG A 161 -13.64 6.65 -11.62
C ARG A 161 -14.86 5.79 -11.89
N ALA A 162 -14.87 5.10 -13.03
CA ALA A 162 -15.73 3.95 -13.20
C ALA A 162 -15.36 3.02 -12.04
N ILE A 163 -16.25 2.91 -11.05
CA ILE A 163 -16.13 1.96 -9.95
C ILE A 163 -15.75 0.63 -10.63
N PRO A 164 -14.59 0.02 -10.31
CA PRO A 164 -14.22 -1.27 -10.88
C PRO A 164 -15.46 -2.16 -10.73
N ASP A 165 -15.94 -2.71 -11.85
CA ASP A 165 -17.24 -3.35 -11.91
C ASP A 165 -17.43 -4.19 -10.64
N SER A 166 -18.47 -3.89 -9.87
CA SER A 166 -18.75 -4.57 -8.59
C SER A 166 -18.84 -6.09 -8.75
N SER A 167 -18.95 -6.59 -9.99
CA SER A 167 -18.81 -7.99 -10.38
C SER A 167 -17.42 -8.61 -10.15
N MET A 168 -16.35 -7.80 -10.03
CA MET A 168 -14.99 -8.27 -9.78
C MET A 168 -14.76 -8.77 -8.34
N TYR A 169 -15.60 -8.36 -7.40
CA TYR A 169 -15.49 -8.73 -5.99
C TYR A 169 -16.64 -9.68 -5.62
N LYS A 170 -16.32 -10.84 -5.00
CA LYS A 170 -17.36 -11.73 -4.46
C LYS A 170 -17.97 -11.06 -3.22
N ARG A 171 -19.13 -10.42 -3.43
CA ARG A 171 -19.87 -9.65 -2.41
C ARG A 171 -20.15 -10.48 -1.15
N VAL A 172 -19.77 -9.95 0.00
CA VAL A 172 -20.42 -10.24 1.30
C VAL A 172 -21.01 -8.91 1.76
N GLN A 173 -22.31 -8.86 2.05
CA GLN A 173 -22.93 -7.66 2.60
C GLN A 173 -22.36 -7.43 4.01
N PRO A 174 -21.68 -6.31 4.30
CA PRO A 174 -21.26 -6.02 5.66
C PRO A 174 -22.50 -5.74 6.52
N GLU A 175 -22.60 -6.42 7.66
CA GLU A 175 -23.60 -6.12 8.69
C GLU A 175 -23.42 -4.67 9.18
N PRO A 176 -24.48 -3.81 9.17
CA PRO A 176 -24.43 -2.46 9.72
C PRO A 176 -24.06 -2.38 11.20
N SER A 177 -24.09 -3.52 11.91
CA SER A 177 -23.75 -3.65 13.33
C SER A 177 -22.25 -3.79 13.60
N LEU A 178 -21.39 -3.89 12.57
CA LEU A 178 -19.94 -4.09 12.72
C LEU A 178 -19.15 -2.80 12.98
N THR A 179 -19.65 -1.63 12.56
CA THR A 179 -19.03 -0.32 12.89
C THR A 179 -19.03 -0.03 14.40
N GLN A 180 -19.87 -0.71 15.17
CA GLN A 180 -19.96 -0.57 16.63
C GLN A 180 -19.06 -1.53 17.43
N ARG A 181 -18.51 -2.59 16.81
CA ARG A 181 -17.85 -3.67 17.58
C ARG A 181 -16.36 -3.46 17.85
N ASP A 182 -15.66 -2.66 17.05
CA ASP A 182 -14.21 -2.49 17.16
C ASP A 182 -13.76 -1.17 17.83
N ASN A 183 -14.70 -0.37 18.35
CA ASN A 183 -14.40 0.65 19.37
C ASN A 183 -14.24 -0.03 20.75
N LEU A 184 -13.36 -1.03 20.84
CA LEU A 184 -13.09 -1.80 22.07
C LEU A 184 -12.47 -0.94 23.18
N TYR A 185 -11.87 0.21 22.85
CA TYR A 185 -11.50 1.25 23.80
C TYR A 185 -12.63 2.29 23.87
N GLY A 186 -13.59 2.01 24.76
CA GLY A 186 -14.70 2.90 25.05
C GLY A 186 -14.25 4.32 25.43
N GLU A 187 -15.16 5.27 25.34
CA GLU A 187 -14.98 6.70 25.64
C GLU A 187 -14.41 7.02 27.06
N GLY A 188 -14.22 6.01 27.91
CA GLY A 188 -14.09 6.14 29.36
C GLY A 188 -12.69 6.33 29.96
N SER A 189 -11.60 6.33 29.18
CA SER A 189 -10.25 6.59 29.73
C SER A 189 -9.33 7.42 28.83
N ARG A 190 -9.86 8.28 27.95
CA ARG A 190 -9.05 9.22 27.14
C ARG A 190 -8.69 10.46 27.97
N GLU A 191 -7.77 10.34 28.94
CA GLU A 191 -7.10 11.53 29.45
C GLU A 191 -6.21 12.09 28.35
N ASN A 192 -6.77 12.99 27.53
CA ASN A 192 -6.10 13.50 26.35
C ASN A 192 -4.65 13.90 26.63
N PRO A 193 -3.65 13.32 25.94
CA PRO A 193 -2.29 13.80 26.02
C PRO A 193 -2.27 15.29 25.70
N LYS A 194 -1.61 16.08 26.56
CA LYS A 194 -1.49 17.53 26.42
C LYS A 194 -0.05 17.85 26.07
N PHE A 195 0.16 18.11 24.80
CA PHE A 195 1.40 18.66 24.29
C PHE A 195 1.29 20.19 24.22
N ARG A 196 2.41 20.88 24.44
CA ARG A 196 2.48 22.35 24.33
C ARG A 196 2.64 22.82 22.88
N ASP A 197 2.95 21.88 21.99
CA ASP A 197 3.26 22.13 20.59
C ASP A 197 2.06 22.74 19.85
N PRO A 198 2.25 23.84 19.12
CA PRO A 198 1.17 24.72 18.70
C PRO A 198 0.17 24.08 17.74
N LEU A 199 0.63 23.14 16.90
CA LEU A 199 -0.18 22.47 15.89
C LEU A 199 -0.70 21.09 16.34
N PHE A 200 -0.35 20.60 17.54
CA PHE A 200 -0.82 19.30 18.03
C PHE A 200 -2.36 19.18 18.05
N LYS A 201 -3.05 20.29 18.31
CA LYS A 201 -4.52 20.36 18.30
C LYS A 201 -5.13 20.00 16.93
N ASP A 202 -4.38 20.20 15.86
CA ASP A 202 -4.79 19.99 14.47
C ASP A 202 -4.39 18.59 13.94
N MET A 203 -3.58 17.83 14.70
CA MET A 203 -3.11 16.47 14.38
C MET A 203 -4.19 15.40 14.67
N TRP A 204 -5.29 15.48 13.94
CA TRP A 204 -6.47 14.62 14.11
C TRP A 204 -6.18 13.12 13.99
N TYR A 205 -5.22 12.73 13.14
CA TYR A 205 -4.81 11.34 12.91
C TYR A 205 -4.11 10.71 14.13
N LEU A 206 -3.60 11.52 15.05
CA LEU A 206 -3.05 11.06 16.33
C LEU A 206 -4.14 10.97 17.40
N VAL A 207 -4.95 12.01 17.53
CA VAL A 207 -6.05 12.09 18.50
C VAL A 207 -7.26 12.77 17.86
N ASN A 208 -8.23 11.96 17.42
CA ASN A 208 -9.44 12.44 16.77
C ASN A 208 -10.56 12.60 17.80
N LYS A 209 -10.86 13.85 18.12
CA LYS A 209 -11.93 14.31 19.02
C LYS A 209 -13.18 14.73 18.25
N GLY A 210 -13.19 14.59 16.92
CA GLY A 210 -14.16 15.24 16.03
C GLY A 210 -13.90 16.73 15.87
N GLN A 211 -12.68 17.20 16.15
CA GLN A 211 -12.30 18.62 16.13
C GLN A 211 -12.45 19.29 14.75
N SER A 212 -12.62 18.47 13.74
CA SER A 212 -12.58 18.83 12.33
C SER A 212 -13.84 18.43 11.56
N GLY A 213 -14.87 17.87 12.23
CA GLY A 213 -16.09 17.40 11.58
C GLY A 213 -16.05 15.93 11.11
N GLY A 214 -14.88 15.29 11.10
CA GLY A 214 -14.71 13.86 10.83
C GLY A 214 -15.23 12.93 11.93
N GLU A 215 -15.17 11.62 11.69
CA GLU A 215 -15.67 10.59 12.62
C GLU A 215 -14.77 10.51 13.86
N ARG A 216 -15.32 10.80 15.05
CA ARG A 216 -14.55 10.80 16.30
C ARG A 216 -13.94 9.44 16.60
N GLY A 217 -12.67 9.42 16.97
CA GLY A 217 -11.92 8.18 17.25
C GLY A 217 -11.46 7.43 16.00
N LEU A 218 -11.63 7.99 14.80
CA LEU A 218 -10.92 7.56 13.61
C LEU A 218 -9.53 8.21 13.59
N ASP A 219 -8.63 7.64 14.38
CA ASP A 219 -7.23 7.99 14.56
C ASP A 219 -6.40 6.69 14.70
N MET A 220 -5.10 6.82 14.92
CA MET A 220 -4.20 5.67 15.13
C MET A 220 -4.19 5.13 16.56
N ASN A 221 -5.03 5.64 17.46
CA ASN A 221 -5.10 5.25 18.87
C ASN A 221 -3.74 5.33 19.61
N VAL A 222 -2.95 6.38 19.33
CA VAL A 222 -1.62 6.56 19.94
C VAL A 222 -1.65 7.14 21.35
N GLY A 223 -2.77 7.77 21.76
CA GLY A 223 -2.91 8.36 23.09
C GLY A 223 -2.65 7.37 24.23
N VAL A 224 -3.26 6.17 24.15
CA VAL A 224 -3.06 5.11 25.15
C VAL A 224 -1.64 4.53 25.14
N VAL A 225 -0.93 4.63 24.01
CA VAL A 225 0.47 4.20 23.89
C VAL A 225 1.36 5.15 24.70
N TRP A 226 1.18 6.46 24.53
CA TRP A 226 1.93 7.47 25.26
C TRP A 226 1.60 7.50 26.76
N GLU A 227 0.34 7.28 27.14
CA GLU A 227 -0.06 7.13 28.56
C GLU A 227 0.69 5.98 29.26
N ASN A 228 1.04 4.93 28.51
CA ASN A 228 1.82 3.80 29.00
C ASN A 228 3.35 4.02 28.94
N GLY A 229 3.80 5.24 28.63
CA GLY A 229 5.23 5.59 28.58
C GLY A 229 5.97 5.02 27.38
N ILE A 230 5.25 4.66 26.32
CA ILE A 230 5.82 4.17 25.05
C ILE A 230 5.77 5.33 24.06
N THR A 231 6.94 5.69 23.52
CA THR A 231 7.24 6.96 22.85
C THR A 231 8.20 6.79 21.66
N GLY A 232 8.56 5.56 21.31
CA GLY A 232 9.59 5.21 20.33
C GLY A 232 11.00 5.11 20.90
N LYS A 233 11.17 5.34 22.20
CA LYS A 233 12.49 5.44 22.83
C LYS A 233 13.35 4.20 22.63
N GLY A 234 14.55 4.41 22.11
CA GLY A 234 15.55 3.38 21.88
C GLY A 234 15.40 2.63 20.56
N VAL A 235 14.44 3.02 19.71
CA VAL A 235 14.27 2.53 18.35
C VAL A 235 14.88 3.54 17.36
N VAL A 236 15.54 3.04 16.34
CA VAL A 236 16.17 3.85 15.29
C VAL A 236 15.40 3.70 13.98
N VAL A 237 14.92 4.82 13.45
CA VAL A 237 14.17 4.88 12.20
C VAL A 237 14.94 5.68 11.16
N CYS A 238 14.95 5.21 9.92
CA CYS A 238 15.63 5.85 8.79
C CYS A 238 14.64 6.15 7.67
N ILE A 239 14.67 7.39 7.17
CA ILE A 239 13.92 7.81 5.98
C ILE A 239 14.79 7.58 4.75
N LEU A 240 14.31 6.82 3.76
CA LEU A 240 14.98 6.67 2.47
C LEU A 240 14.34 7.63 1.46
N ASP A 241 14.91 8.82 1.26
CA ASP A 241 14.23 9.88 0.50
C ASP A 241 15.19 10.94 -0.10
N ASP A 242 14.77 12.20 -0.17
CA ASP A 242 15.50 13.35 -0.72
C ASP A 242 16.36 14.12 0.31
N GLY A 243 16.52 13.56 1.51
CA GLY A 243 17.30 14.13 2.60
C GLY A 243 16.47 14.49 3.82
N ILE A 244 17.15 14.86 4.90
CA ILE A 244 16.55 15.27 6.18
C ILE A 244 17.19 16.57 6.65
N ASP A 245 16.36 17.59 6.90
CA ASP A 245 16.80 18.81 7.58
C ASP A 245 17.05 18.50 9.05
N HIS A 246 18.23 17.95 9.34
CA HIS A 246 18.65 17.57 10.70
C HIS A 246 18.82 18.76 11.62
N THR A 247 18.88 19.98 11.08
CA THR A 247 18.96 21.22 11.86
C THR A 247 17.59 21.75 12.29
N HIS A 248 16.50 21.18 11.76
CA HIS A 248 15.14 21.55 12.09
C HIS A 248 14.92 21.50 13.62
N ALA A 249 14.34 22.55 14.20
CA ALA A 249 14.20 22.68 15.65
C ALA A 249 13.40 21.53 16.30
N ASP A 250 12.53 20.91 15.52
CA ASP A 250 11.69 19.78 15.91
C ASP A 250 12.31 18.39 15.61
N LEU A 251 13.43 18.32 14.89
CA LEU A 251 14.11 17.05 14.57
C LEU A 251 15.48 16.92 15.22
N LYS A 252 16.22 18.02 15.40
CA LYS A 252 17.62 18.05 15.84
C LYS A 252 17.93 17.24 17.11
N ASP A 253 17.00 17.17 18.06
CA ASP A 253 17.23 16.48 19.34
C ASP A 253 17.08 14.95 19.17
N ASN A 254 16.27 14.52 18.20
CA ASN A 254 16.06 13.12 17.83
C ASN A 254 16.96 12.67 16.67
N TYR A 255 17.55 13.60 15.93
CA TYR A 255 18.39 13.32 14.77
C TYR A 255 19.56 12.39 15.11
N ASP A 256 19.79 11.43 14.23
CA ASP A 256 20.82 10.41 14.38
C ASP A 256 21.76 10.32 13.18
N PRO A 257 23.03 10.77 13.32
CA PRO A 257 24.00 10.71 12.23
C PRO A 257 24.38 9.26 11.88
N ASP A 258 24.36 8.33 12.86
CA ASP A 258 24.65 6.91 12.59
C ASP A 258 23.54 6.24 11.75
N ALA A 259 22.36 6.86 11.66
CA ALA A 259 21.25 6.43 10.81
C ALA A 259 21.12 7.29 9.54
N SER A 260 22.16 8.03 9.17
CA SER A 260 22.11 8.98 8.06
C SER A 260 23.32 8.94 7.13
N THR A 261 23.09 9.22 5.85
CA THR A 261 24.16 9.42 4.84
C THR A 261 23.60 10.15 3.63
N ASP A 262 24.48 10.76 2.84
CA ASP A 262 24.18 11.20 1.48
C ASP A 262 24.73 10.19 0.46
N LEU A 263 23.89 9.71 -0.47
CA LEU A 263 24.30 8.84 -1.59
C LEU A 263 24.25 9.56 -2.94
N ASN A 264 23.75 10.80 -2.97
CA ASN A 264 23.52 11.57 -4.18
C ASN A 264 24.64 12.56 -4.47
N ASP A 265 25.15 13.24 -3.45
CA ASP A 265 26.28 14.15 -3.61
C ASP A 265 27.62 13.43 -3.43
N LEU A 266 28.15 12.89 -4.53
CA LEU A 266 29.47 12.25 -4.56
C LEU A 266 30.65 13.22 -4.27
N TYR A 267 30.39 14.52 -4.13
CA TYR A 267 31.39 15.53 -3.78
C TYR A 267 31.24 16.04 -2.35
N ASP A 268 30.21 15.60 -1.62
CA ASP A 268 30.10 15.83 -0.19
C ASP A 268 30.97 14.81 0.55
N PHE A 269 32.06 15.29 1.14
CA PHE A 269 32.96 14.46 1.94
C PHE A 269 32.49 14.27 3.39
N SER A 270 31.39 14.93 3.79
CA SER A 270 30.75 14.75 5.09
C SER A 270 29.59 13.76 5.10
N ASP A 271 29.18 13.27 3.93
CA ASP A 271 28.01 12.41 3.75
C ASP A 271 26.76 12.97 4.47
N ASP A 272 26.60 14.30 4.47
CA ASP A 272 25.57 15.03 5.20
C ASP A 272 24.22 14.89 4.46
N PRO A 273 23.19 14.27 5.06
CA PRO A 273 21.90 14.07 4.39
C PRO A 273 21.07 15.35 4.26
N MET A 274 21.63 16.53 4.57
CA MET A 274 20.93 17.81 4.46
C MET A 274 20.37 18.00 3.04
N PRO A 275 19.06 18.24 2.88
CA PRO A 275 18.46 18.41 1.57
C PRO A 275 18.99 19.69 0.89
N ASP A 276 19.05 19.68 -0.44
CA ASP A 276 19.33 20.90 -1.20
C ASP A 276 18.16 21.88 -1.04
N THR A 277 18.33 22.83 -0.11
CA THR A 277 17.34 23.85 0.22
C THR A 277 17.02 24.82 -0.94
N SER A 278 17.81 24.83 -2.02
CA SER A 278 17.52 25.63 -3.20
C SER A 278 16.38 25.03 -4.03
N ASP A 279 16.14 23.73 -3.91
CA ASP A 279 15.01 23.03 -4.50
C ASP A 279 13.99 22.65 -3.42
N ARG A 280 12.83 23.32 -3.45
CA ARG A 280 11.73 23.01 -2.52
C ARG A 280 11.19 21.59 -2.69
N ASP A 281 11.47 20.95 -3.83
CA ASP A 281 11.13 19.57 -4.03
C ASP A 281 11.92 18.62 -3.13
N ASN A 282 12.99 19.05 -2.45
CA ASN A 282 13.73 18.22 -1.50
C ASN A 282 13.20 18.26 -0.06
N SER A 283 11.95 18.68 0.12
CA SER A 283 11.29 18.75 1.42
C SER A 283 10.65 17.45 1.90
N HIS A 284 10.63 16.41 1.06
CA HIS A 284 9.78 15.25 1.32
C HIS A 284 10.26 14.44 2.53
N GLY A 285 11.54 14.10 2.58
CA GLY A 285 12.13 13.31 3.67
C GLY A 285 12.04 14.04 5.00
N THR A 286 12.21 15.36 5.01
CA THR A 286 12.02 16.19 6.21
C THR A 286 10.58 16.13 6.72
N ARG A 287 9.57 16.15 5.83
CA ARG A 287 8.15 16.01 6.21
C ARG A 287 7.86 14.62 6.77
N CYS A 288 8.36 13.57 6.11
CA CYS A 288 8.22 12.19 6.57
C CYS A 288 8.89 11.97 7.95
N ALA A 289 10.07 12.56 8.18
CA ALA A 289 10.79 12.45 9.46
C ALA A 289 9.97 13.03 10.63
N GLY A 290 9.31 14.17 10.43
CA GLY A 290 8.47 14.81 11.46
C GLY A 290 7.26 13.98 11.88
N GLU A 291 6.63 13.26 10.95
CA GLU A 291 5.50 12.37 11.28
C GLU A 291 5.90 11.26 12.26
N ILE A 292 7.16 10.80 12.15
CA ILE A 292 7.72 9.74 12.98
C ILE A 292 8.19 10.31 14.32
N ALA A 293 9.10 11.29 14.28
CA ALA A 293 9.94 11.64 15.42
C ALA A 293 10.13 13.16 15.60
N ALA A 294 9.18 13.99 15.16
CA ALA A 294 9.10 15.36 15.65
C ALA A 294 9.08 15.35 17.19
N ALA A 295 9.94 16.16 17.80
CA ALA A 295 10.08 16.26 19.23
C ALA A 295 8.78 16.75 19.87
N ALA A 296 8.64 16.50 21.17
CA ALA A 296 7.44 16.88 21.90
C ALA A 296 7.73 17.90 22.99
N ASN A 297 6.76 18.78 23.25
CA ASN A 297 6.79 19.82 24.27
C ASN A 297 7.93 20.85 24.09
N ASN A 298 8.29 21.17 22.85
CA ASN A 298 9.34 22.14 22.52
C ASN A 298 8.80 23.47 21.95
N ASP A 299 7.47 23.62 21.86
CA ASP A 299 6.78 24.80 21.33
C ASP A 299 7.00 25.02 19.82
N VAL A 300 7.38 23.97 19.08
CA VAL A 300 7.62 23.97 17.63
C VAL A 300 6.63 23.02 16.96
N CYS A 301 6.11 23.38 15.78
CA CYS A 301 5.22 22.56 14.95
C CYS A 301 4.23 21.65 15.72
N GLY A 302 4.45 20.34 15.69
CA GLY A 302 3.56 19.28 16.16
C GLY A 302 4.31 18.24 17.00
N VAL A 303 3.91 16.96 16.89
CA VAL A 303 4.52 15.85 17.64
C VAL A 303 4.55 14.59 16.77
N GLY A 304 5.70 13.92 16.72
CA GLY A 304 5.84 12.62 16.04
C GLY A 304 5.13 11.49 16.80
N ILE A 305 4.68 10.45 16.08
CA ILE A 305 4.07 9.26 16.73
C ILE A 305 5.02 8.62 17.76
N ALA A 306 6.31 8.63 17.43
CA ALA A 306 7.42 8.08 18.17
C ALA A 306 8.41 9.22 18.51
N TYR A 307 7.94 10.23 19.23
CA TYR A 307 8.65 11.49 19.52
C TYR A 307 9.93 11.37 20.37
N GLU A 308 10.29 10.18 20.89
CA GLU A 308 11.61 9.89 21.50
C GLU A 308 12.41 8.83 20.72
N ALA A 309 11.96 8.43 19.53
CA ALA A 309 12.77 7.60 18.62
C ALA A 309 13.93 8.41 18.04
N ARG A 310 14.99 7.69 17.66
CA ARG A 310 16.09 8.27 16.88
C ARG A 310 15.68 8.28 15.41
N ILE A 311 15.95 9.37 14.72
CA ILE A 311 15.57 9.56 13.31
C ILE A 311 16.76 9.95 12.45
N GLY A 312 17.00 9.20 11.38
CA GLY A 312 18.00 9.52 10.37
C GLY A 312 17.41 9.57 8.96
N GLY A 313 18.26 9.87 7.99
CA GLY A 313 17.86 9.95 6.59
C GLY A 313 18.98 9.57 5.64
N VAL A 314 18.63 8.78 4.62
CA VAL A 314 19.47 8.52 3.45
C VAL A 314 18.98 9.40 2.31
N ARG A 315 19.80 10.35 1.86
CA ARG A 315 19.52 11.17 0.68
C ARG A 315 19.88 10.38 -0.57
N VAL A 316 18.85 9.81 -1.23
CA VAL A 316 18.98 8.98 -2.44
C VAL A 316 18.15 9.49 -3.63
N LEU A 317 17.12 10.34 -3.41
CA LEU A 317 16.16 10.73 -4.46
C LEU A 317 16.40 12.10 -5.10
N ASP A 318 17.34 12.88 -4.59
CA ASP A 318 17.73 14.20 -5.10
C ASP A 318 18.82 14.11 -6.18
N GLY A 319 18.60 13.29 -7.21
CA GLY A 319 19.67 12.92 -8.14
C GLY A 319 19.43 11.65 -8.96
N PRO A 320 20.40 11.25 -9.80
CA PRO A 320 20.29 10.05 -10.62
C PRO A 320 20.33 8.78 -9.77
N VAL A 321 19.25 8.01 -9.78
CA VAL A 321 19.14 6.74 -9.06
C VAL A 321 19.55 5.58 -9.96
N SER A 322 20.27 4.61 -9.39
CA SER A 322 20.67 3.37 -10.04
C SER A 322 20.42 2.19 -9.10
N ASP A 323 20.38 0.96 -9.61
CA ASP A 323 20.04 -0.22 -8.81
C ASP A 323 21.07 -0.46 -7.68
N SER A 324 22.35 -0.18 -7.92
CA SER A 324 23.37 -0.27 -6.88
C SER A 324 23.21 0.80 -5.79
N LEU A 325 22.78 2.02 -6.14
CA LEU A 325 22.48 3.07 -5.15
C LEU A 325 21.24 2.72 -4.33
N GLU A 326 20.18 2.19 -4.95
CA GLU A 326 19.01 1.66 -4.22
C GLU A 326 19.42 0.55 -3.25
N ALA A 327 20.27 -0.38 -3.70
CA ALA A 327 20.77 -1.47 -2.88
C ALA A 327 21.60 -0.98 -1.69
N GLU A 328 22.42 0.06 -1.88
CA GLU A 328 23.18 0.68 -0.79
C GLU A 328 22.27 1.37 0.20
N ALA A 329 21.31 2.18 -0.26
CA ALA A 329 20.34 2.87 0.59
C ALA A 329 19.55 1.87 1.47
N ILE A 330 19.08 0.79 0.88
CA ILE A 330 18.33 -0.27 1.58
C ILE A 330 19.22 -1.06 2.56
N SER A 331 20.52 -1.20 2.27
CA SER A 331 21.46 -1.94 3.13
C SER A 331 22.12 -1.07 4.21
N PHE A 332 21.98 0.26 4.11
CA PHE A 332 22.69 1.23 4.92
C PHE A 332 22.51 0.95 6.41
N ASN A 333 23.61 0.70 7.12
CA ASN A 333 23.68 0.45 8.56
C ASN A 333 22.57 -0.46 9.17
N ARG A 334 22.20 -1.55 8.48
CA ARG A 334 21.09 -2.47 8.87
C ARG A 334 21.18 -3.16 10.22
N ASP A 335 22.34 -3.19 10.86
CA ASP A 335 22.50 -3.76 12.20
C ASP A 335 22.22 -2.74 13.31
N TYR A 336 22.18 -1.45 12.95
CA TYR A 336 21.87 -0.32 13.82
C TYR A 336 20.43 0.18 13.62
N ILE A 337 20.01 0.36 12.38
CA ILE A 337 18.67 0.84 12.02
C ILE A 337 17.63 -0.27 12.19
N ASP A 338 16.53 0.03 12.88
CA ASP A 338 15.43 -0.91 13.07
C ASP A 338 14.41 -0.87 11.92
N ILE A 339 14.02 0.35 11.52
CA ILE A 339 12.92 0.59 10.58
C ILE A 339 13.38 1.51 9.46
N TYR A 340 13.09 1.13 8.23
CA TYR A 340 13.27 1.96 7.04
C TYR A 340 11.90 2.37 6.52
N SER A 341 11.69 3.65 6.29
CA SER A 341 10.47 4.19 5.67
C SER A 341 10.78 4.71 4.28
N ALA A 342 10.06 4.22 3.28
CA ALA A 342 10.22 4.60 1.89
C ALA A 342 8.88 4.95 1.24
N SER A 343 8.85 6.11 0.59
CA SER A 343 7.66 6.71 0.00
C SER A 343 7.84 7.01 -1.49
N TRP A 344 8.57 6.12 -2.18
CA TRP A 344 8.91 6.17 -3.60
C TRP A 344 8.71 4.80 -4.25
N GLY A 345 8.77 4.76 -5.58
CA GLY A 345 8.56 3.54 -6.36
C GLY A 345 8.74 3.82 -7.84
N PRO A 346 8.22 2.98 -8.74
CA PRO A 346 8.02 3.32 -10.15
C PRO A 346 7.06 4.51 -10.30
N SER A 347 6.86 4.98 -11.53
CA SER A 347 5.86 6.02 -11.81
C SER A 347 4.44 5.52 -11.54
N ASP A 348 3.69 6.26 -10.72
CA ASP A 348 2.27 6.03 -10.43
C ASP A 348 1.35 6.54 -11.57
N ASP A 349 1.67 6.19 -12.83
CA ASP A 349 1.04 6.75 -14.04
C ASP A 349 -0.06 5.84 -14.64
N GLY A 350 -0.39 4.72 -14.00
CA GLY A 350 -1.37 3.77 -14.51
C GLY A 350 -0.87 2.96 -15.72
N SER A 351 0.43 3.01 -16.04
CA SER A 351 1.03 2.34 -17.19
C SER A 351 2.32 1.59 -16.85
N THR A 352 3.14 2.14 -15.95
CA THR A 352 4.44 1.59 -15.57
C THR A 352 4.26 0.31 -14.76
N MET A 353 5.07 -0.70 -15.05
CA MET A 353 5.11 -1.97 -14.30
C MET A 353 6.59 -2.34 -14.12
N GLU A 354 7.11 -2.08 -12.92
CA GLU A 354 8.53 -2.25 -12.58
C GLU A 354 8.67 -2.61 -11.08
N GLY A 355 9.84 -3.01 -10.65
CA GLY A 355 10.17 -3.27 -9.26
C GLY A 355 11.66 -3.13 -8.98
N PRO A 356 12.13 -3.53 -7.79
CA PRO A 356 13.54 -3.56 -7.49
C PRO A 356 14.26 -4.50 -8.46
N ARG A 357 15.38 -4.02 -8.99
CA ARG A 357 16.29 -4.83 -9.82
C ARG A 357 17.12 -5.75 -8.93
N HIS A 358 18.06 -6.49 -9.53
CA HIS A 358 18.73 -7.61 -8.86
C HIS A 358 19.44 -7.18 -7.56
N LEU A 359 20.13 -6.04 -7.55
CA LEU A 359 20.90 -5.60 -6.39
C LEU A 359 19.98 -5.08 -5.28
N ALA A 360 19.01 -4.22 -5.59
CA ALA A 360 18.04 -3.71 -4.63
C ALA A 360 17.18 -4.81 -4.04
N LEU A 361 16.76 -5.79 -4.84
CA LEU A 361 16.04 -6.97 -4.36
C LEU A 361 16.91 -7.79 -3.40
N GLY A 362 18.18 -8.01 -3.75
CA GLY A 362 19.13 -8.66 -2.86
C GLY A 362 19.31 -7.93 -1.54
N ALA A 363 19.31 -6.59 -1.56
CA ALA A 363 19.39 -5.76 -0.36
C ALA A 363 18.17 -5.91 0.55
N LEU A 364 16.94 -5.91 0.00
CA LEU A 364 15.71 -6.17 0.76
C LEU A 364 15.75 -7.54 1.43
N MET A 365 16.08 -8.58 0.66
CA MET A 365 16.17 -9.97 1.15
C MET A 365 17.23 -10.12 2.24
N ASP A 366 18.40 -9.50 2.07
CA ASP A 366 19.44 -9.50 3.09
C ASP A 366 19.04 -8.66 4.32
N GLY A 367 18.31 -7.55 4.13
CA GLY A 367 17.80 -6.72 5.21
C GLY A 367 16.89 -7.50 6.15
N VAL A 368 15.89 -8.21 5.62
CA VAL A 368 14.98 -9.02 6.45
C VAL A 368 15.62 -10.28 7.06
N ARG A 369 16.76 -10.74 6.52
CA ARG A 369 17.48 -11.91 7.03
C ARG A 369 18.57 -11.58 8.05
N LYS A 370 19.32 -10.52 7.80
CA LYS A 370 20.55 -10.17 8.54
C LYS A 370 20.37 -8.95 9.42
N GLY A 371 19.55 -7.99 8.99
CA GLY A 371 19.32 -6.74 9.70
C GLY A 371 18.79 -6.96 11.12
N ARG A 372 18.99 -5.95 11.98
CA ARG A 372 18.68 -6.04 13.42
C ARG A 372 19.26 -7.32 14.05
N LYS A 373 20.49 -7.68 13.69
CA LYS A 373 21.22 -8.86 14.20
C LYS A 373 20.45 -10.17 14.01
N GLY A 374 19.78 -10.31 12.86
CA GLY A 374 19.01 -11.50 12.48
C GLY A 374 17.51 -11.45 12.81
N LEU A 375 17.00 -10.39 13.46
CA LEU A 375 15.55 -10.19 13.62
C LEU A 375 14.89 -9.72 12.31
N GLY A 376 15.69 -9.16 11.40
CA GLY A 376 15.29 -8.59 10.11
C GLY A 376 14.90 -7.12 10.23
N SER A 377 15.46 -6.30 9.35
CA SER A 377 15.04 -4.92 9.14
C SER A 377 13.56 -4.85 8.76
N ILE A 378 12.86 -3.82 9.21
CA ILE A 378 11.46 -3.59 8.87
C ILE A 378 11.39 -2.50 7.80
N PHE A 379 10.95 -2.87 6.60
CA PHE A 379 10.74 -1.93 5.50
C PHE A 379 9.27 -1.54 5.43
N VAL A 380 8.95 -0.28 5.70
CA VAL A 380 7.60 0.28 5.57
C VAL A 380 7.53 1.06 4.27
N TRP A 381 6.57 0.70 3.40
CA TRP A 381 6.49 1.23 2.05
C TRP A 381 5.11 1.81 1.78
N ALA A 382 5.04 2.98 1.14
CA ALA A 382 3.76 3.53 0.70
C ALA A 382 3.15 2.65 -0.40
N THR A 383 1.83 2.68 -0.62
CA THR A 383 1.20 1.86 -1.68
C THR A 383 1.21 2.50 -3.06
N GLY A 384 1.25 3.84 -3.19
CA GLY A 384 1.07 4.51 -4.50
C GLY A 384 0.00 5.60 -4.50
N ASN A 385 0.15 6.59 -5.38
CA ASN A 385 -0.78 7.71 -5.58
C ASN A 385 -1.46 7.73 -6.96
N GLY A 386 -1.34 6.65 -7.73
CA GLY A 386 -1.80 6.52 -9.12
C GLY A 386 -3.29 6.22 -9.28
N GLY A 387 -4.07 6.30 -8.20
CA GLY A 387 -5.50 5.95 -8.20
C GLY A 387 -6.31 6.69 -9.29
N MET A 388 -6.02 7.97 -9.55
CA MET A 388 -6.70 8.76 -10.60
C MET A 388 -6.35 8.32 -12.02
N PHE A 389 -5.16 7.77 -12.20
CA PHE A 389 -4.65 7.27 -13.48
C PHE A 389 -5.09 5.82 -13.74
N GLY A 390 -5.88 5.24 -12.83
CA GLY A 390 -6.33 3.86 -12.93
C GLY A 390 -5.23 2.85 -12.61
N ASP A 391 -4.23 3.25 -11.81
CA ASP A 391 -3.14 2.37 -11.42
C ASP A 391 -3.55 1.32 -10.38
N ASP A 392 -2.70 0.29 -10.27
CA ASP A 392 -2.85 -0.84 -9.37
C ASP A 392 -1.49 -1.12 -8.74
N CYS A 393 -1.39 -0.98 -7.42
CA CYS A 393 -0.13 -1.13 -6.70
C CYS A 393 0.46 -2.55 -6.75
N SER A 394 -0.28 -3.53 -7.30
CA SER A 394 0.27 -4.84 -7.65
C SER A 394 1.24 -4.78 -8.83
N ALA A 395 1.23 -3.71 -9.62
CA ALA A 395 2.19 -3.44 -10.70
C ALA A 395 3.49 -2.77 -10.20
N ASP A 396 3.53 -2.40 -8.91
CA ASP A 396 4.73 -1.96 -8.22
C ASP A 396 5.39 -3.15 -7.50
N GLY A 397 6.59 -3.49 -7.95
CA GLY A 397 7.37 -4.60 -7.42
C GLY A 397 8.12 -4.31 -6.12
N TYR A 398 8.10 -3.08 -5.59
CA TYR A 398 8.49 -2.77 -4.21
C TYR A 398 7.35 -3.11 -3.27
N VAL A 399 6.12 -2.75 -3.63
CA VAL A 399 4.90 -3.05 -2.84
C VAL A 399 4.55 -4.54 -2.90
N SER A 400 4.79 -5.19 -4.04
CA SER A 400 4.49 -6.61 -4.28
C SER A 400 5.55 -7.58 -3.73
N ARG A 401 6.05 -7.33 -2.52
CA ARG A 401 7.11 -8.10 -1.87
C ARG A 401 6.79 -8.49 -0.42
N PRO A 402 7.10 -9.73 -0.01
CA PRO A 402 7.00 -10.14 1.39
C PRO A 402 7.80 -9.24 2.33
N GLU A 403 8.97 -8.78 1.88
CA GLU A 403 9.92 -8.01 2.67
C GLU A 403 9.37 -6.63 3.10
N THR A 404 8.38 -6.10 2.39
CA THR A 404 7.83 -4.76 2.62
C THR A 404 6.47 -4.80 3.30
N LEU A 405 6.32 -3.98 4.34
CA LEU A 405 5.05 -3.66 4.98
C LEU A 405 4.41 -2.48 4.21
N SER A 406 3.54 -2.81 3.27
CA SER A 406 2.85 -1.82 2.44
C SER A 406 1.66 -1.15 3.15
N VAL A 407 1.60 0.19 3.08
CA VAL A 407 0.63 1.01 3.83
C VAL A 407 -0.05 2.04 2.93
N GLY A 408 -1.38 2.03 2.99
CA GLY A 408 -2.25 2.98 2.28
C GLY A 408 -2.87 4.05 3.19
N SER A 409 -3.75 4.88 2.61
CA SER A 409 -4.36 6.03 3.28
C SER A 409 -5.87 5.88 3.45
N VAL A 410 -6.42 6.44 4.52
CA VAL A 410 -7.83 6.80 4.64
C VAL A 410 -7.99 8.29 4.99
N ASN A 411 -9.13 8.86 4.59
CA ASN A 411 -9.54 10.17 5.04
C ASN A 411 -10.16 10.13 6.45
N ASP A 412 -10.57 11.28 6.96
CA ASP A 412 -11.16 11.50 8.28
C ASP A 412 -12.59 10.95 8.46
N TRP A 413 -13.17 10.37 7.40
CA TRP A 413 -14.38 9.55 7.44
C TRP A 413 -14.10 8.05 7.25
N GLY A 414 -12.83 7.64 7.22
CA GLY A 414 -12.41 6.25 7.10
C GLY A 414 -12.54 5.70 5.68
N ARG A 415 -12.64 6.57 4.68
CA ARG A 415 -12.83 6.20 3.27
C ARG A 415 -11.51 6.30 2.51
N SER A 416 -11.42 5.54 1.42
CA SER A 416 -10.31 5.57 0.47
C SER A 416 -10.25 6.91 -0.26
N PRO A 417 -9.13 7.65 -0.19
CA PRO A 417 -8.91 8.86 -0.98
C PRO A 417 -8.76 8.58 -2.48
N PHE A 418 -8.87 9.61 -3.32
CA PHE A 418 -8.82 9.51 -4.78
C PHE A 418 -7.48 9.05 -5.34
N PHE A 419 -6.39 9.31 -4.64
CA PHE A 419 -5.04 8.96 -5.08
C PHE A 419 -4.72 7.50 -4.77
N MET A 420 -5.52 6.85 -3.91
CA MET A 420 -5.22 5.51 -3.44
C MET A 420 -5.26 4.47 -4.56
N GLU A 421 -4.20 3.68 -4.65
CA GLU A 421 -4.13 2.48 -5.46
C GLU A 421 -4.64 1.27 -4.68
N ASN A 422 -5.38 0.40 -5.37
CA ASN A 422 -5.91 -0.83 -4.79
C ASN A 422 -5.02 -1.99 -5.21
N CYS A 423 -4.65 -2.87 -4.30
CA CYS A 423 -3.93 -4.10 -4.64
C CYS A 423 -4.09 -5.17 -3.56
N SER A 424 -3.80 -6.42 -3.91
CA SER A 424 -3.80 -7.52 -2.94
C SER A 424 -2.58 -7.57 -2.03
N SER A 425 -1.59 -6.71 -2.30
CA SER A 425 -0.34 -6.58 -1.54
C SER A 425 -0.48 -5.67 -0.33
N THR A 426 -1.43 -4.73 -0.33
CA THR A 426 -1.68 -3.77 0.77
C THR A 426 -1.95 -4.50 2.09
N LEU A 427 -1.13 -4.22 3.12
CA LEU A 427 -1.29 -4.87 4.43
C LEU A 427 -2.26 -4.10 5.33
N ALA A 428 -2.14 -2.77 5.38
CA ALA A 428 -2.97 -1.92 6.23
C ALA A 428 -3.07 -0.48 5.71
N VAL A 429 -3.87 0.34 6.39
CA VAL A 429 -4.03 1.77 6.10
C VAL A 429 -3.88 2.63 7.36
N VAL A 430 -3.58 3.91 7.20
CA VAL A 430 -3.55 4.92 8.27
C VAL A 430 -4.38 6.15 7.91
N PRO A 431 -4.79 6.99 8.89
CA PRO A 431 -5.49 8.22 8.61
C PRO A 431 -4.49 9.31 8.17
N SER A 432 -4.27 9.47 6.86
CA SER A 432 -3.44 10.57 6.31
C SER A 432 -4.26 11.62 5.53
N GLY A 433 -5.58 11.47 5.47
CA GLY A 433 -6.47 12.49 4.91
C GLY A 433 -6.65 12.40 3.39
N GLY A 434 -7.20 13.48 2.82
CA GLY A 434 -7.44 13.61 1.38
C GLY A 434 -8.89 13.39 0.94
N GLU A 435 -9.19 13.86 -0.27
CA GLU A 435 -10.55 13.80 -0.84
C GLU A 435 -10.87 12.39 -1.36
N ASP A 436 -12.14 11.98 -1.30
CA ASP A 436 -12.63 10.74 -1.92
C ASP A 436 -13.27 11.02 -3.31
N TYR A 437 -13.53 9.97 -4.10
CA TYR A 437 -14.14 10.09 -5.43
C TYR A 437 -15.63 10.45 -5.43
N ARG A 438 -16.31 10.51 -4.27
CA ARG A 438 -17.76 10.71 -4.24
C ARG A 438 -18.16 12.15 -4.50
N GLY A 439 -17.20 13.02 -4.80
CA GLY A 439 -17.46 14.44 -4.91
C GLY A 439 -18.02 14.93 -3.60
N GLN A 440 -17.17 15.42 -2.70
CA GLN A 440 -17.62 16.57 -1.93
C GLN A 440 -17.77 17.74 -2.91
N GLU A 441 -18.79 17.64 -3.77
CA GLU A 441 -19.43 18.79 -4.37
C GLU A 441 -19.92 19.65 -3.19
N GLN A 442 -19.38 20.86 -3.12
CA GLN A 442 -20.16 22.02 -2.69
C GLN A 442 -20.61 22.08 -1.21
N GLU A 443 -19.72 21.89 -0.26
CA GLU A 443 -19.78 22.75 0.93
C GLU A 443 -18.57 23.69 0.92
N GLU A 444 -18.74 24.86 0.30
CA GLU A 444 -17.81 25.99 0.44
C GLU A 444 -17.61 26.29 1.92
N GLY A 445 -16.52 25.78 2.51
CA GLY A 445 -16.14 26.08 3.89
C GLY A 445 -15.60 24.91 4.72
N GLU A 446 -15.69 23.65 4.26
CA GLU A 446 -15.11 22.53 5.01
C GLU A 446 -13.58 22.44 4.87
N VAL A 447 -12.87 22.40 6.00
CA VAL A 447 -11.41 22.28 6.06
C VAL A 447 -11.02 20.87 5.63
N LYS A 448 -10.35 20.74 4.48
CA LYS A 448 -9.82 19.46 4.01
C LYS A 448 -8.63 19.04 4.87
N LEU A 449 -8.87 18.07 5.75
CA LEU A 449 -7.86 17.60 6.70
C LEU A 449 -6.79 16.76 6.03
N LYS A 450 -5.57 17.05 6.46
CA LYS A 450 -4.33 16.47 5.97
C LYS A 450 -3.36 16.34 7.15
N VAL A 451 -2.14 15.95 6.87
CA VAL A 451 -1.13 15.74 7.91
C VAL A 451 -0.32 16.99 8.18
N VAL A 452 -0.13 17.26 9.46
CA VAL A 452 0.73 18.31 9.99
C VAL A 452 2.10 17.72 10.29
N THR A 453 3.16 18.35 9.79
CA THR A 453 4.52 17.88 10.05
C THR A 453 5.54 19.00 9.85
N THR A 454 6.81 18.69 10.07
CA THR A 454 7.97 19.55 9.80
C THR A 454 8.15 19.82 8.31
N ASP A 455 8.74 20.95 7.95
CA ASP A 455 9.11 21.30 6.58
C ASP A 455 10.54 21.86 6.57
N MET A 456 11.20 21.91 5.42
CA MET A 456 12.58 22.39 5.34
C MET A 456 12.74 23.82 5.86
N SER A 457 13.97 24.18 6.25
CA SER A 457 14.34 25.52 6.68
C SER A 457 13.62 25.97 7.96
N GLY A 458 13.36 25.02 8.87
CA GLY A 458 12.66 25.27 10.14
C GLY A 458 11.16 25.54 10.00
N GLY A 459 10.53 25.13 8.90
CA GLY A 459 9.12 25.36 8.62
C GLY A 459 8.19 24.28 9.18
N CYS A 460 6.89 24.55 9.19
CA CYS A 460 5.86 23.54 9.43
C CYS A 460 4.89 23.54 8.25
N ILE A 461 4.37 22.36 7.89
CA ILE A 461 3.33 22.21 6.87
C ILE A 461 2.10 21.58 7.51
N GLU A 462 0.91 22.10 7.21
CA GLU A 462 -0.37 21.61 7.77
C GLU A 462 -1.18 20.79 6.76
N ASN A 463 -0.66 20.63 5.55
CA ASN A 463 -1.39 20.05 4.42
C ASN A 463 -0.61 18.95 3.66
N PHE A 464 0.26 18.21 4.36
CA PHE A 464 0.97 17.06 3.79
C PHE A 464 -0.01 15.91 3.52
N GLN A 465 0.08 15.27 2.35
CA GLN A 465 -0.91 14.30 1.89
C GLN A 465 -0.32 13.30 0.89
N GLY A 466 -1.07 12.25 0.61
CA GLY A 466 -0.66 11.13 -0.24
C GLY A 466 -0.28 9.92 0.60
N THR A 467 -0.10 8.77 -0.06
CA THR A 467 0.39 7.56 0.62
C THR A 467 1.81 7.73 1.15
N SER A 468 2.53 8.78 0.72
CA SER A 468 3.81 9.19 1.31
C SER A 468 3.75 9.64 2.75
N SER A 469 2.60 10.11 3.22
CA SER A 469 2.34 10.36 4.64
C SER A 469 1.94 9.07 5.37
N ALA A 470 1.37 8.11 4.64
CA ALA A 470 0.89 6.87 5.24
C ALA A 470 2.04 5.98 5.78
N ALA A 471 3.10 5.81 5.00
CA ALA A 471 4.24 4.98 5.40
C ALA A 471 4.98 5.50 6.65
N PRO A 472 5.34 6.79 6.76
CA PRO A 472 5.95 7.34 7.97
C PRO A 472 5.07 7.21 9.20
N LEU A 473 3.76 7.49 9.10
CA LEU A 473 2.85 7.31 10.24
C LEU A 473 2.85 5.85 10.73
N ALA A 474 2.80 4.88 9.82
CA ALA A 474 2.91 3.47 10.18
C ALA A 474 4.28 3.12 10.77
N ALA A 475 5.38 3.67 10.24
CA ALA A 475 6.72 3.46 10.77
C ALA A 475 6.86 3.97 12.21
N GLY A 476 6.28 5.13 12.53
CA GLY A 476 6.22 5.63 13.92
C GLY A 476 5.41 4.71 14.83
N CYS A 477 4.28 4.17 14.35
CA CYS A 477 3.49 3.19 15.09
C CYS A 477 4.30 1.90 15.36
N VAL A 478 5.02 1.41 14.36
CA VAL A 478 5.90 0.23 14.49
C VAL A 478 7.07 0.51 15.45
N ALA A 479 7.60 1.73 15.48
CA ALA A 479 8.62 2.10 16.46
C ALA A 479 8.10 1.97 17.91
N ASN A 480 6.86 2.40 18.18
CA ASN A 480 6.24 2.16 19.49
C ASN A 480 6.06 0.66 19.79
N VAL A 481 5.70 -0.15 18.79
CA VAL A 481 5.62 -1.62 18.92
C VAL A 481 6.98 -2.23 19.25
N LEU A 482 8.06 -1.80 18.62
CA LEU A 482 9.42 -2.30 18.89
C LEU A 482 9.94 -1.84 20.25
N GLN A 483 9.59 -0.64 20.73
CA GLN A 483 9.90 -0.27 22.11
C GLN A 483 9.20 -1.20 23.10
N ALA A 484 7.95 -1.58 22.82
CA ALA A 484 7.18 -2.50 23.67
C ALA A 484 7.79 -3.92 23.66
N ASN A 485 8.28 -4.37 22.51
CA ASN A 485 8.97 -5.65 22.37
C ASN A 485 10.09 -5.60 21.32
N PRO A 486 11.36 -5.38 21.74
CA PRO A 486 12.49 -5.30 20.82
C PRO A 486 12.84 -6.62 20.12
N SER A 487 12.34 -7.76 20.63
CA SER A 487 12.65 -9.09 20.11
C SER A 487 11.78 -9.54 18.93
N LEU A 488 10.83 -8.71 18.50
CA LEU A 488 9.97 -9.00 17.36
C LEU A 488 10.79 -9.06 16.07
N THR A 489 10.57 -10.10 15.28
CA THR A 489 11.09 -10.20 13.92
C THR A 489 10.26 -9.33 12.96
N TRP A 490 10.79 -9.08 11.76
CA TRP A 490 10.06 -8.39 10.70
C TRP A 490 8.71 -9.04 10.37
N ARG A 491 8.62 -10.39 10.44
CA ARG A 491 7.37 -11.14 10.26
C ARG A 491 6.42 -11.01 11.44
N ASP A 492 6.93 -11.03 12.67
CA ASP A 492 6.10 -10.83 13.85
C ASP A 492 5.36 -9.48 13.79
N VAL A 493 6.05 -8.43 13.34
CA VAL A 493 5.44 -7.11 13.12
C VAL A 493 4.30 -7.19 12.12
N GLN A 494 4.48 -7.84 10.97
CA GLN A 494 3.40 -8.00 9.98
C GLN A 494 2.22 -8.81 10.54
N HIS A 495 2.47 -9.89 11.30
CA HIS A 495 1.41 -10.65 11.97
C HIS A 495 0.66 -9.81 13.01
N ILE A 496 1.36 -8.95 13.76
CA ILE A 496 0.75 -8.01 14.71
C ILE A 496 -0.13 -7.00 13.97
N VAL A 497 0.29 -6.48 12.81
CA VAL A 497 -0.55 -5.61 11.97
C VAL A 497 -1.82 -6.34 11.53
N VAL A 498 -1.68 -7.56 10.98
CA VAL A 498 -2.83 -8.39 10.54
C VAL A 498 -3.83 -8.68 11.67
N GLN A 499 -3.36 -8.80 12.91
CA GLN A 499 -4.20 -9.07 14.09
C GLN A 499 -4.70 -7.81 14.80
N GLY A 500 -3.97 -6.69 14.67
CA GLY A 500 -4.22 -5.45 15.39
C GLY A 500 -5.02 -4.41 14.60
N SER A 501 -5.07 -4.53 13.27
CA SER A 501 -5.84 -3.59 12.43
C SER A 501 -7.36 -3.71 12.64
N ARG A 502 -8.04 -2.57 12.54
CA ARG A 502 -9.51 -2.43 12.69
C ARG A 502 -10.17 -1.94 11.42
N ILE A 503 -11.45 -2.23 11.22
CA ILE A 503 -12.17 -1.77 10.01
C ILE A 503 -12.40 -0.24 10.09
N PRO A 504 -11.85 0.58 9.17
CA PRO A 504 -12.03 2.03 9.19
C PRO A 504 -13.45 2.48 8.87
N SER A 505 -14.10 1.83 7.89
CA SER A 505 -15.46 2.14 7.48
C SER A 505 -16.10 0.97 6.73
N ALA A 506 -17.43 0.99 6.62
CA ALA A 506 -18.15 0.07 5.77
C ALA A 506 -17.91 0.41 4.29
N ASP A 507 -17.44 -0.56 3.52
CA ASP A 507 -17.16 -0.43 2.08
C ASP A 507 -17.45 -1.75 1.36
N VAL A 508 -17.72 -1.68 0.06
CA VAL A 508 -18.09 -2.84 -0.76
C VAL A 508 -16.90 -3.77 -1.08
N SER A 509 -15.67 -3.32 -0.84
CA SER A 509 -14.45 -4.08 -1.07
C SER A 509 -14.15 -5.14 -0.02
N TRP A 510 -14.83 -5.11 1.14
CA TRP A 510 -14.59 -6.08 2.22
C TRP A 510 -15.05 -7.48 1.84
N THR A 511 -14.16 -8.43 2.08
CA THR A 511 -14.43 -9.87 1.98
C THR A 511 -13.88 -10.59 3.21
N ILE A 512 -14.37 -11.81 3.47
CA ILE A 512 -13.84 -12.67 4.53
C ILE A 512 -13.06 -13.80 3.86
N ASN A 513 -11.79 -13.94 4.24
CA ASN A 513 -10.92 -14.99 3.70
C ASN A 513 -11.21 -16.36 4.33
N GLY A 514 -10.55 -17.43 3.85
CA GLY A 514 -10.74 -18.80 4.30
C GLY A 514 -10.33 -19.06 5.77
N ALA A 515 -9.59 -18.13 6.37
CA ALA A 515 -9.21 -18.16 7.79
C ALA A 515 -10.16 -17.35 8.68
N GLY A 516 -11.15 -16.66 8.10
CA GLY A 516 -12.13 -15.85 8.83
C GLY A 516 -11.69 -14.40 9.09
N ARG A 517 -10.69 -13.89 8.36
CA ARG A 517 -10.21 -12.51 8.47
C ARG A 517 -10.90 -11.60 7.45
N HIS A 518 -11.19 -10.36 7.85
CA HIS A 518 -11.64 -9.32 6.91
C HIS A 518 -10.45 -8.83 6.10
N VAL A 519 -10.60 -8.80 4.78
CA VAL A 519 -9.59 -8.34 3.83
C VAL A 519 -10.23 -7.49 2.75
N SER A 520 -9.52 -6.46 2.30
CA SER A 520 -9.94 -5.54 1.26
C SER A 520 -8.75 -5.13 0.40
N HIS A 521 -8.91 -5.11 -0.91
CA HIS A 521 -7.91 -4.54 -1.83
C HIS A 521 -7.68 -3.04 -1.64
N ARG A 522 -8.63 -2.34 -0.97
CA ARG A 522 -8.51 -0.93 -0.61
C ARG A 522 -7.85 -0.73 0.74
N PHE A 523 -8.13 -1.59 1.72
CA PHE A 523 -7.76 -1.32 3.11
C PHE A 523 -6.81 -2.36 3.71
N GLY A 524 -6.39 -3.37 2.95
CA GLY A 524 -5.68 -4.53 3.47
C GLY A 524 -6.51 -5.22 4.57
N PHE A 525 -5.90 -5.40 5.74
CA PHE A 525 -6.57 -5.88 6.96
C PHE A 525 -7.28 -4.78 7.75
N GLY A 526 -7.08 -3.50 7.40
CA GLY A 526 -7.75 -2.36 8.01
C GLY A 526 -6.80 -1.26 8.49
N LEU A 527 -7.39 -0.34 9.26
CA LEU A 527 -6.73 0.79 9.89
C LEU A 527 -5.82 0.33 11.02
N LEU A 528 -4.57 0.79 11.01
CA LEU A 528 -3.60 0.55 12.09
C LEU A 528 -4.09 1.15 13.41
N ASP A 529 -4.07 0.34 14.46
CA ASP A 529 -4.39 0.72 15.84
C ASP A 529 -3.14 0.49 16.70
N CYS A 530 -2.38 1.56 16.99
CA CYS A 530 -1.11 1.45 17.70
C CYS A 530 -1.28 0.94 19.12
N GLY A 531 -2.37 1.32 19.80
CA GLY A 531 -2.69 0.83 21.13
C GLY A 531 -2.86 -0.69 21.14
N ARG A 532 -3.65 -1.21 20.20
CA ARG A 532 -3.87 -2.65 20.07
C ARG A 532 -2.60 -3.40 19.66
N MET A 533 -1.82 -2.84 18.75
CA MET A 533 -0.58 -3.46 18.29
C MET A 533 0.47 -3.55 19.41
N VAL A 534 0.60 -2.49 20.22
CA VAL A 534 1.50 -2.48 21.39
C VAL A 534 1.04 -3.49 22.44
N GLU A 535 -0.26 -3.61 22.69
CA GLU A 535 -0.81 -4.64 23.59
C GLU A 535 -0.48 -6.06 23.09
N LEU A 536 -0.68 -6.32 21.79
CA LEU A 536 -0.33 -7.59 21.17
C LEU A 536 1.18 -7.87 21.28
N ALA A 537 2.02 -6.87 21.05
CA ALA A 537 3.48 -6.98 21.11
C ALA A 537 4.00 -7.43 22.48
N GLN A 538 3.43 -6.89 23.57
CA GLN A 538 3.81 -7.22 24.95
C GLN A 538 3.54 -8.68 25.32
N ALA A 539 2.52 -9.29 24.71
CA ALA A 539 2.15 -10.69 24.92
C ALA A 539 2.53 -11.60 23.74
N TRP A 540 3.32 -11.10 22.79
CA TRP A 540 3.58 -11.78 21.54
C TRP A 540 4.48 -13.00 21.73
N ASN A 541 4.10 -14.09 21.08
CA ASN A 541 4.96 -15.26 20.95
C ASN A 541 5.52 -15.26 19.52
N PRO A 542 6.85 -15.29 19.33
CA PRO A 542 7.45 -15.28 18.00
C PRO A 542 6.87 -16.38 17.11
N VAL A 543 6.61 -16.03 15.85
CA VAL A 543 6.18 -17.00 14.85
C VAL A 543 7.33 -17.95 14.49
N PRO A 544 7.04 -19.21 14.10
CA PRO A 544 8.06 -20.14 13.62
C PRO A 544 8.85 -19.59 12.43
N ASP A 545 10.02 -20.18 12.17
CA ASP A 545 10.84 -19.87 11.00
C ASP A 545 10.01 -19.93 9.71
N GLN A 546 10.26 -18.96 8.82
CA GLN A 546 9.56 -18.86 7.56
C GLN A 546 9.92 -20.04 6.67
N ARG A 547 8.91 -20.61 6.02
CA ARG A 547 9.07 -21.68 5.04
C ARG A 547 8.54 -21.20 3.70
N VAL A 548 9.13 -21.72 2.63
CA VAL A 548 8.73 -21.41 1.26
C VAL A 548 8.43 -22.69 0.50
N CYS A 549 7.21 -22.80 -0.01
CA CYS A 549 6.78 -23.91 -0.84
C CYS A 549 6.55 -23.41 -2.27
N ASN A 550 7.43 -23.84 -3.18
CA ASN A 550 7.37 -23.45 -4.58
C ASN A 550 6.64 -24.50 -5.42
N THR A 551 5.81 -24.04 -6.34
CA THR A 551 5.15 -24.88 -7.35
C THR A 551 5.24 -24.19 -8.70
N THR A 552 5.53 -24.93 -9.76
CA THR A 552 5.68 -24.35 -11.12
C THR A 552 4.72 -25.02 -12.09
N ARG A 553 4.11 -24.23 -12.98
CA ARG A 553 3.27 -24.73 -14.06
C ARG A 553 3.62 -24.01 -15.38
N ARG A 554 4.30 -24.73 -16.25
CA ARG A 554 4.47 -24.33 -17.66
C ARG A 554 3.25 -24.75 -18.44
N SER A 555 2.60 -23.81 -19.09
CA SER A 555 1.39 -24.05 -19.85
C SER A 555 1.19 -22.92 -20.83
N TYR A 556 1.08 -23.26 -22.12
CA TYR A 556 0.82 -22.29 -23.19
C TYR A 556 -0.68 -22.29 -23.48
N ARG A 557 -1.42 -21.36 -22.87
CA ARG A 557 -2.88 -21.22 -23.09
C ARG A 557 -3.19 -19.93 -23.84
N PRO A 558 -3.94 -20.02 -24.96
CA PRO A 558 -4.37 -18.84 -25.69
C PRO A 558 -5.44 -18.08 -24.88
N LEU A 559 -5.22 -16.78 -24.70
CA LEU A 559 -6.22 -15.83 -24.21
C LEU A 559 -6.99 -15.29 -25.42
N LYS A 560 -8.32 -15.41 -25.37
CA LYS A 560 -9.22 -15.02 -26.46
C LYS A 560 -9.88 -13.68 -26.16
N PHE A 561 -10.27 -12.95 -27.21
CA PHE A 561 -11.01 -11.70 -27.06
C PHE A 561 -12.29 -11.89 -26.23
N LYS A 562 -12.49 -11.00 -25.23
CA LYS A 562 -13.54 -11.08 -24.19
C LYS A 562 -13.62 -12.45 -23.48
N GLY A 563 -12.54 -13.21 -23.53
CA GLY A 563 -12.47 -14.60 -23.08
C GLY A 563 -11.78 -14.74 -21.73
N TRP A 564 -12.13 -15.82 -21.05
CA TRP A 564 -11.48 -16.26 -19.81
C TRP A 564 -10.53 -17.42 -20.09
N VAL A 565 -9.36 -17.35 -19.49
CA VAL A 565 -8.46 -18.50 -19.32
C VAL A 565 -8.41 -18.82 -17.84
N SER A 566 -8.60 -20.09 -17.49
CA SER A 566 -8.38 -20.56 -16.12
C SER A 566 -7.42 -21.73 -16.10
N GLU A 567 -6.49 -21.67 -15.17
CA GLU A 567 -5.53 -22.72 -14.90
C GLU A 567 -5.51 -23.05 -13.42
N SER A 568 -5.08 -24.26 -13.06
CA SER A 568 -5.06 -24.64 -11.65
C SER A 568 -3.84 -25.46 -11.26
N ILE A 569 -3.30 -25.20 -10.08
CA ILE A 569 -2.23 -26.02 -9.47
C ILE A 569 -2.82 -26.72 -8.26
N MET A 570 -2.56 -28.02 -8.13
CA MET A 570 -2.81 -28.75 -6.89
C MET A 570 -1.53 -28.72 -6.06
N THR A 571 -1.65 -28.31 -4.81
CA THR A 571 -0.53 -28.38 -3.85
C THR A 571 -1.02 -29.01 -2.55
N ASP A 572 -0.15 -29.77 -1.91
CA ASP A 572 -0.36 -30.29 -0.56
C ASP A 572 0.33 -29.41 0.50
N GLY A 573 0.81 -28.24 0.11
CA GLY A 573 1.61 -27.36 0.97
C GLY A 573 3.02 -27.88 1.22
N CYS A 574 3.60 -28.63 0.27
CA CYS A 574 4.93 -29.25 0.38
C CYS A 574 5.07 -30.22 1.56
N VAL A 575 3.97 -30.82 1.99
CA VAL A 575 3.94 -31.72 3.16
C VAL A 575 4.49 -33.10 2.81
N ASN A 576 4.33 -33.56 1.57
CA ASN A 576 4.86 -34.83 1.10
C ASN A 576 5.90 -34.64 -0.02
N SER A 577 6.79 -33.65 0.12
CA SER A 577 7.91 -33.49 -0.83
C SER A 577 8.90 -34.66 -0.68
N ASP A 578 8.88 -35.58 -1.65
CA ASP A 578 9.70 -36.79 -1.84
C ASP A 578 10.42 -37.41 -0.62
N SER A 579 9.84 -38.51 -0.12
CA SER A 579 10.42 -39.77 0.40
C SER A 579 11.85 -39.85 0.99
N SER A 580 12.39 -38.77 1.53
CA SER A 580 13.60 -38.75 2.34
C SER A 580 13.28 -38.16 3.72
N GLU A 581 14.02 -38.57 4.75
CA GLU A 581 13.81 -38.20 6.17
C GLU A 581 13.86 -36.67 6.48
N HIS A 582 13.88 -35.81 5.45
CA HIS A 582 13.88 -34.34 5.52
C HIS A 582 12.62 -33.69 4.90
N SER A 583 11.55 -34.45 4.62
CA SER A 583 10.36 -34.00 3.86
C SER A 583 9.49 -32.92 4.51
N GLU A 584 9.70 -32.59 5.79
CA GLU A 584 8.91 -31.56 6.51
C GLU A 584 9.50 -30.15 6.44
N ALA A 585 10.72 -29.95 5.91
CA ALA A 585 11.41 -28.65 6.03
C ALA A 585 10.66 -27.48 5.36
N ASN A 586 10.02 -27.73 4.21
CA ASN A 586 9.27 -26.71 3.46
C ASN A 586 7.75 -26.86 3.59
N ALA A 587 7.28 -27.75 4.46
CA ALA A 587 5.85 -27.94 4.66
C ALA A 587 5.22 -26.64 5.20
N ILE A 588 4.04 -26.28 4.71
CA ILE A 588 3.26 -25.11 5.14
C ILE A 588 1.82 -25.54 5.42
N ASP A 589 1.29 -25.18 6.58
CA ASP A 589 -0.12 -25.35 6.93
C ASP A 589 -0.85 -24.03 7.25
N ARG A 590 -0.10 -22.94 7.40
CA ARG A 590 -0.59 -21.57 7.60
C ARG A 590 0.17 -20.59 6.74
N LEU A 591 -0.55 -19.94 5.83
CA LEU A 591 -0.01 -18.95 4.91
C LEU A 591 0.27 -17.61 5.57
N GLU A 592 1.28 -16.92 5.05
CA GLU A 592 1.58 -15.51 5.26
C GLU A 592 1.40 -14.78 3.92
N HIS A 593 2.41 -14.84 3.07
CA HIS A 593 2.42 -14.27 1.73
C HIS A 593 2.19 -15.34 0.65
N VAL A 594 1.59 -14.94 -0.46
CA VAL A 594 1.54 -15.74 -1.68
C VAL A 594 2.03 -14.90 -2.84
N GLN A 595 3.11 -15.33 -3.47
CA GLN A 595 3.61 -14.72 -4.71
C GLN A 595 3.21 -15.55 -5.92
N VAL A 596 2.86 -14.85 -7.00
CA VAL A 596 2.48 -15.44 -8.29
C VAL A 596 3.35 -14.83 -9.37
N PHE A 597 4.32 -15.61 -9.85
CA PHE A 597 5.07 -15.26 -11.05
C PHE A 597 4.21 -15.63 -12.27
N ILE A 598 4.13 -14.72 -13.23
CA ILE A 598 3.38 -14.89 -14.47
C ILE A 598 4.26 -14.43 -15.63
N LYS A 599 4.36 -15.26 -16.67
CA LYS A 599 4.92 -14.92 -17.97
C LYS A 599 3.81 -14.97 -19.02
N MET A 600 3.58 -13.85 -19.67
CA MET A 600 2.46 -13.66 -20.59
C MET A 600 2.87 -12.93 -21.87
N SER A 601 2.02 -13.06 -22.89
CA SER A 601 2.00 -12.20 -24.06
C SER A 601 0.61 -11.60 -24.16
N SER A 602 0.50 -10.31 -24.43
CA SER A 602 -0.80 -9.64 -24.59
C SER A 602 -0.74 -8.59 -25.70
N ALA A 603 -1.81 -8.45 -26.47
CA ALA A 603 -1.97 -7.37 -27.43
C ALA A 603 -1.95 -6.00 -26.75
N MET A 604 -2.50 -5.92 -25.53
CA MET A 604 -2.44 -4.74 -24.66
C MET A 604 -2.50 -5.19 -23.20
N ARG A 605 -1.46 -4.89 -22.42
CA ARG A 605 -1.34 -5.34 -21.03
C ARG A 605 -2.40 -4.70 -20.14
N GLY A 606 -2.73 -3.42 -20.35
CA GLY A 606 -3.78 -2.70 -19.63
C GLY A 606 -5.20 -3.23 -19.78
N GLU A 607 -5.44 -4.07 -20.80
CA GLU A 607 -6.72 -4.76 -21.00
C GLU A 607 -6.75 -6.16 -20.37
N THR A 608 -5.79 -6.49 -19.50
CA THR A 608 -5.70 -7.78 -18.82
C THR A 608 -6.09 -7.63 -17.35
N ALA A 609 -7.02 -8.47 -16.89
CA ALA A 609 -7.33 -8.64 -15.47
C ALA A 609 -6.91 -10.03 -15.00
N ILE A 610 -6.26 -10.09 -13.83
CA ILE A 610 -5.67 -11.32 -13.29
C ILE A 610 -6.18 -11.57 -11.88
N PHE A 611 -6.57 -12.80 -11.60
CA PHE A 611 -7.10 -13.21 -10.30
C PHE A 611 -6.50 -14.54 -9.86
N LEU A 612 -6.32 -14.67 -8.55
CA LEU A 612 -5.95 -15.93 -7.90
C LEU A 612 -7.05 -16.36 -6.94
N VAL A 613 -7.49 -17.61 -7.06
CA VAL A 613 -8.45 -18.22 -6.14
C VAL A 613 -7.75 -19.30 -5.33
N SER A 614 -7.77 -19.17 -4.00
CA SER A 614 -7.20 -20.15 -3.08
C SER A 614 -8.10 -21.39 -2.93
N PRO A 615 -7.58 -22.49 -2.34
CA PRO A 615 -8.37 -23.69 -2.06
C PRO A 615 -9.59 -23.44 -1.18
N ALA A 616 -9.51 -22.44 -0.30
CA ALA A 616 -10.63 -22.03 0.57
C ALA A 616 -11.66 -21.15 -0.15
N GLY A 617 -11.38 -20.72 -1.39
CA GLY A 617 -12.27 -19.92 -2.22
C GLY A 617 -12.04 -18.41 -2.12
N THR A 618 -11.02 -17.96 -1.41
CA THR A 618 -10.63 -16.55 -1.34
C THR A 618 -10.09 -16.11 -2.69
N ARG A 619 -10.65 -15.04 -3.25
CA ARG A 619 -10.30 -14.52 -4.57
C ARG A 619 -9.54 -13.21 -4.45
N SER A 620 -8.27 -13.22 -4.83
CA SER A 620 -7.38 -12.06 -4.88
C SER A 620 -7.34 -11.51 -6.31
N VAL A 621 -7.66 -10.23 -6.50
CA VAL A 621 -7.30 -9.48 -7.70
C VAL A 621 -5.80 -9.22 -7.67
N LEU A 622 -5.05 -9.84 -8.58
CA LEU A 622 -3.59 -9.65 -8.69
C LEU A 622 -3.21 -8.51 -9.64
N LEU A 623 -4.08 -8.21 -10.61
CA LEU A 623 -3.93 -7.05 -11.49
C LEU A 623 -5.32 -6.67 -12.01
N SER A 624 -5.71 -5.42 -11.77
CA SER A 624 -6.91 -4.84 -12.40
C SER A 624 -6.58 -4.20 -13.76
N PRO A 625 -7.57 -4.00 -14.65
CA PRO A 625 -7.35 -3.31 -15.92
C PRO A 625 -6.81 -1.90 -15.69
N ARG A 626 -5.77 -1.53 -16.44
CA ARG A 626 -5.09 -0.23 -16.35
C ARG A 626 -5.21 0.52 -17.68
N PRO A 627 -6.13 1.51 -17.79
CA PRO A 627 -6.46 2.18 -19.05
C PRO A 627 -5.31 2.82 -19.82
N LEU A 628 -4.28 3.26 -19.10
CA LEU A 628 -3.13 3.96 -19.69
C LEU A 628 -1.98 3.01 -20.04
N ASP A 629 -2.07 1.72 -19.69
CA ASP A 629 -1.06 0.71 -19.98
C ASP A 629 -1.24 0.11 -21.39
N GLU A 630 -0.64 0.77 -22.38
CA GLU A 630 -0.68 0.35 -23.78
C GLU A 630 0.41 -0.68 -24.16
N HIS A 631 1.17 -1.21 -23.18
CA HIS A 631 2.25 -2.15 -23.46
C HIS A 631 1.75 -3.38 -24.22
N SER A 632 2.44 -3.76 -25.29
CA SER A 632 2.09 -4.91 -26.14
C SER A 632 3.26 -5.88 -26.29
N GLY A 633 2.95 -7.16 -26.47
CA GLY A 633 3.95 -8.21 -26.60
C GLY A 633 4.17 -8.98 -25.30
N ASP A 634 5.39 -9.46 -25.12
CA ASP A 634 5.78 -10.35 -24.02
C ASP A 634 6.18 -9.57 -22.77
N TRP A 635 5.69 -10.03 -21.62
CA TRP A 635 6.03 -9.48 -20.32
C TRP A 635 5.97 -10.57 -19.25
N GLU A 636 6.67 -10.33 -18.15
CA GLU A 636 6.63 -11.17 -16.96
C GLU A 636 6.68 -10.33 -15.69
N PHE A 637 6.03 -10.80 -14.64
CA PHE A 637 5.95 -10.08 -13.37
C PHE A 637 5.67 -11.02 -12.20
N ILE A 638 6.05 -10.60 -10.99
CA ILE A 638 5.73 -11.30 -9.74
C ILE A 638 4.70 -10.46 -8.99
N PHE A 639 3.47 -10.95 -8.92
CA PHE A 639 2.42 -10.39 -8.10
C PHE A 639 2.47 -10.98 -6.68
N MET A 640 1.87 -10.29 -5.71
CA MET A 640 1.72 -10.80 -4.35
C MET A 640 0.28 -10.61 -3.85
N THR A 641 -0.16 -11.52 -2.99
CA THR A 641 -1.35 -11.31 -2.16
C THR A 641 -1.08 -11.67 -0.70
N VAL A 642 -1.58 -10.83 0.20
CA VAL A 642 -1.67 -11.09 1.65
C VAL A 642 -3.08 -11.51 2.09
N HIS A 643 -4.05 -11.55 1.17
CA HIS A 643 -5.45 -11.84 1.51
C HIS A 643 -5.67 -13.27 1.99
N ASN A 644 -4.71 -14.17 1.74
CA ASN A 644 -4.75 -15.58 2.12
C ASN A 644 -4.07 -15.86 3.48
N TRP A 645 -3.69 -14.82 4.23
CA TRP A 645 -3.06 -14.98 5.54
C TRP A 645 -3.85 -15.91 6.48
N ASP A 646 -3.14 -16.81 7.14
CA ASP A 646 -3.62 -17.92 7.98
C ASP A 646 -4.42 -19.04 7.29
N GLU A 647 -4.65 -18.97 5.97
CA GLU A 647 -5.28 -20.07 5.25
C GLU A 647 -4.34 -21.28 5.15
N SER A 648 -4.95 -22.46 5.03
CA SER A 648 -4.21 -23.66 4.62
C SER A 648 -3.96 -23.59 3.11
N PRO A 649 -2.72 -23.77 2.64
CA PRO A 649 -2.41 -23.76 1.21
C PRO A 649 -2.87 -25.02 0.47
N ARG A 650 -3.29 -26.06 1.20
CA ARG A 650 -3.59 -27.38 0.61
C ARG A 650 -4.85 -27.35 -0.25
N GLY A 651 -4.72 -27.84 -1.47
CA GLY A 651 -5.81 -28.04 -2.41
C GLY A 651 -5.57 -27.34 -3.74
N LYS A 652 -6.68 -26.96 -4.38
CA LYS A 652 -6.68 -26.40 -5.73
C LYS A 652 -6.54 -24.88 -5.70
N TRP A 653 -5.44 -24.37 -6.23
CA TRP A 653 -5.28 -22.96 -6.57
C TRP A 653 -5.69 -22.73 -8.02
N THR A 654 -6.42 -21.65 -8.31
CA THR A 654 -6.87 -21.34 -9.67
C THR A 654 -6.42 -19.94 -10.07
N LEU A 655 -5.63 -19.84 -11.14
CA LEU A 655 -5.33 -18.58 -11.83
C LEU A 655 -6.43 -18.32 -12.85
N GLU A 656 -7.04 -17.14 -12.81
CA GLU A 656 -8.01 -16.68 -13.80
C GLU A 656 -7.43 -15.44 -14.50
N VAL A 657 -7.37 -15.49 -15.82
CA VAL A 657 -6.96 -14.36 -16.66
C VAL A 657 -8.13 -14.01 -17.57
N HIS A 658 -8.49 -12.73 -17.58
CA HIS A 658 -9.61 -12.22 -18.36
C HIS A 658 -9.16 -11.02 -19.18
N HIS A 659 -9.51 -11.01 -20.45
CA HIS A 659 -9.36 -9.81 -21.26
C HIS A 659 -10.58 -8.91 -21.13
N VAL A 660 -10.33 -7.66 -20.77
CA VAL A 660 -11.33 -6.62 -20.55
C VAL A 660 -11.09 -5.50 -21.56
N PRO A 661 -11.74 -5.54 -22.74
CA PRO A 661 -11.59 -4.48 -23.74
C PRO A 661 -12.06 -3.16 -23.17
N GLN A 662 -11.28 -2.10 -23.34
CA GLN A 662 -11.65 -0.78 -22.86
C GLN A 662 -12.46 -0.01 -23.92
N LYS A 663 -13.49 0.74 -23.47
CA LYS A 663 -14.23 1.66 -24.34
C LYS A 663 -13.39 2.92 -24.53
N ARG A 664 -12.74 3.06 -25.68
CA ARG A 664 -12.08 4.31 -26.06
C ARG A 664 -13.14 5.39 -26.34
N PRO A 665 -13.00 6.62 -25.83
CA PRO A 665 -13.78 7.75 -26.32
C PRO A 665 -13.52 7.89 -27.82
N SER A 666 -14.56 7.85 -28.64
CA SER A 666 -14.44 8.25 -30.04
C SER A 666 -14.05 9.73 -30.05
N SER A 667 -12.89 10.04 -30.62
CA SER A 667 -12.51 11.42 -30.92
C SER A 667 -13.51 12.00 -31.93
N GLU A 668 -14.56 12.68 -31.45
CA GLU A 668 -15.36 13.59 -32.24
C GLU A 668 -14.63 14.93 -32.34
N SER A 669 -13.74 15.06 -33.33
CA SER A 669 -13.39 16.33 -34.01
C SER A 669 -12.37 16.05 -35.11
N ASP A 670 -12.81 15.91 -36.36
CA ASP A 670 -12.61 16.96 -37.37
C ASP A 670 -12.82 16.44 -38.80
N SER A 671 -13.74 17.15 -39.46
CA SER A 671 -13.88 17.44 -40.89
C SER A 671 -13.34 16.46 -41.93
N GLU A 672 -14.27 16.02 -42.77
CA GLU A 672 -14.11 15.68 -44.18
C GLU A 672 -12.86 16.32 -44.82
N SER A 673 -11.83 15.50 -45.05
CA SER A 673 -11.00 15.62 -46.24
C SER A 673 -10.60 14.23 -46.70
N GLU A 674 -11.19 13.83 -47.82
CA GLU A 674 -10.80 12.64 -48.57
C GLU A 674 -9.32 12.74 -48.95
N SER A 675 -8.50 11.91 -48.33
CA SER A 675 -7.33 11.36 -49.00
C SER A 675 -7.34 9.84 -48.78
N THR A 676 -7.90 9.18 -49.78
CA THR A 676 -7.81 7.75 -50.02
C THR A 676 -6.35 7.33 -50.13
N GLU A 677 -5.82 6.65 -49.12
CA GLU A 677 -4.96 5.47 -49.29
C GLU A 677 -4.65 4.81 -47.93
N SER A 678 -4.84 3.48 -47.87
CA SER A 678 -4.47 2.52 -46.81
C SER A 678 -5.43 2.26 -45.63
N ARG A 679 -6.75 2.39 -45.82
CA ARG A 679 -7.75 2.01 -44.78
C ARG A 679 -8.75 0.91 -45.16
N ASP A 680 -8.39 0.06 -46.13
CA ASP A 680 -9.17 -1.12 -46.53
C ASP A 680 -8.44 -2.42 -46.21
N ASN A 681 -8.38 -2.80 -44.93
CA ASN A 681 -8.05 -4.19 -44.56
C ASN A 681 -8.73 -4.70 -43.29
N TYR A 682 -9.80 -4.03 -42.84
CA TYR A 682 -10.54 -4.43 -41.63
C TYR A 682 -12.04 -4.26 -41.83
N LYS A 683 -12.59 -4.92 -42.85
CA LYS A 683 -14.02 -5.23 -42.99
C LYS A 683 -14.14 -6.33 -44.04
N ASP A 684 -14.86 -7.39 -43.70
CA ASP A 684 -15.03 -8.67 -44.41
C ASP A 684 -14.02 -9.78 -44.11
N ARG A 685 -14.09 -10.29 -42.87
CA ARG A 685 -13.86 -11.71 -42.56
C ARG A 685 -14.88 -12.20 -41.54
N ASP A 686 -16.10 -12.44 -42.01
CA ASP A 686 -16.95 -13.48 -41.44
C ASP A 686 -16.37 -14.83 -41.87
N ASP A 687 -15.31 -15.29 -41.19
CA ASP A 687 -14.98 -16.72 -41.10
C ASP A 687 -14.16 -17.01 -39.84
N ALA A 688 -14.51 -18.10 -39.16
CA ALA A 688 -14.16 -18.42 -37.79
C ALA A 688 -12.68 -18.78 -37.57
N THR A 689 -11.86 -17.79 -37.18
CA THR A 689 -10.66 -18.02 -36.35
C THR A 689 -10.81 -17.25 -35.03
N GLU A 690 -10.72 -17.95 -33.91
CA GLU A 690 -10.69 -17.34 -32.59
C GLU A 690 -9.51 -16.36 -32.52
N ASP A 691 -9.76 -15.05 -32.54
CA ASP A 691 -8.70 -14.04 -32.45
C ASP A 691 -8.02 -14.14 -31.08
N VAL A 692 -6.89 -14.83 -31.05
CA VAL A 692 -6.02 -14.97 -29.89
C VAL A 692 -5.33 -13.63 -29.69
N ILE A 693 -5.63 -12.98 -28.57
CA ILE A 693 -5.13 -11.66 -28.19
C ILE A 693 -3.93 -11.73 -27.23
N GLY A 694 -3.53 -12.94 -26.86
CA GLY A 694 -2.44 -13.16 -25.91
C GLY A 694 -2.28 -14.62 -25.53
N TYR A 695 -1.26 -14.88 -24.73
CA TYR A 695 -0.94 -16.21 -24.23
C TYR A 695 -0.51 -16.13 -22.77
N VAL A 696 -1.07 -16.97 -21.92
CA VAL A 696 -0.43 -17.36 -20.67
C VAL A 696 0.62 -18.40 -21.03
N LYS A 697 1.91 -18.14 -20.75
CA LYS A 697 3.03 -19.02 -21.11
C LYS A 697 3.52 -19.84 -19.93
N GLU A 698 3.58 -19.20 -18.77
CA GLU A 698 4.04 -19.82 -17.54
C GLU A 698 3.44 -19.08 -16.35
N TRP A 699 3.13 -19.82 -15.29
CA TRP A 699 2.90 -19.24 -13.99
C TRP A 699 3.35 -20.17 -12.88
N SER A 700 3.71 -19.61 -11.74
CA SER A 700 4.15 -20.37 -10.58
C SER A 700 3.67 -19.72 -9.29
N LEU A 701 3.55 -20.52 -8.23
CA LEU A 701 3.23 -20.05 -6.90
C LEU A 701 4.44 -20.24 -5.99
N ALA A 702 4.82 -19.19 -5.29
CA ALA A 702 5.66 -19.26 -4.10
C ALA A 702 4.79 -18.96 -2.88
N LEU A 703 4.58 -19.99 -2.06
CA LEU A 703 3.77 -19.92 -0.85
C LEU A 703 4.70 -19.71 0.34
N TYR A 704 4.47 -18.66 1.11
CA TYR A 704 5.21 -18.35 2.33
C TYR A 704 4.35 -18.65 3.54
N GLY A 705 4.97 -19.16 4.61
CA GLY A 705 4.23 -19.40 5.83
C GLY A 705 4.97 -20.27 6.83
N THR A 706 4.18 -20.89 7.70
CA THR A 706 4.67 -21.70 8.81
C THR A 706 4.04 -23.08 8.81
N HIS A 707 4.65 -23.98 9.59
CA HIS A 707 4.16 -25.33 9.83
C HIS A 707 4.63 -25.83 11.18
N GLY A 708 3.72 -26.49 11.90
CA GLY A 708 4.02 -27.00 13.23
C GLY A 708 4.08 -25.90 14.31
N THR A 709 4.04 -26.35 15.57
CA THR A 709 3.78 -25.57 16.80
C THR A 709 2.43 -24.85 16.83
N ARG A 710 1.50 -25.43 17.61
CA ARG A 710 0.31 -24.75 18.12
C ARG A 710 0.76 -23.43 18.76
N HIS A 711 0.41 -22.28 18.18
CA HIS A 711 -0.01 -21.18 19.03
C HIS A 711 -1.16 -21.73 19.87
N ASP A 712 -0.84 -21.95 21.13
CA ASP A 712 -1.72 -22.55 22.10
C ASP A 712 -3.02 -21.75 22.10
N ARG A 713 -4.12 -22.42 21.72
CA ARG A 713 -5.47 -21.85 21.79
C ARG A 713 -5.80 -21.37 23.21
N THR A 714 -5.00 -21.72 24.22
CA THR A 714 -5.16 -21.39 25.64
C THR A 714 -4.77 -19.95 25.98
N GLY A 715 -3.79 -19.34 25.29
CA GLY A 715 -3.37 -17.95 25.54
C GLY A 715 -4.38 -16.93 25.01
N LEU A 716 -4.87 -17.16 23.79
CA LEU A 716 -6.00 -16.41 23.22
C LEU A 716 -7.37 -16.84 23.79
N ALA A 717 -7.43 -17.88 24.63
CA ALA A 717 -8.68 -18.26 25.33
C ALA A 717 -8.90 -17.50 26.64
N ARG A 718 -7.89 -16.80 27.17
CA ARG A 718 -8.14 -15.93 28.34
C ARG A 718 -8.87 -14.63 27.96
N ASP A 719 -8.75 -14.19 26.71
CA ASP A 719 -9.56 -13.09 26.14
C ASP A 719 -10.67 -13.56 25.17
N ARG A 720 -11.11 -14.81 25.31
CA ARG A 720 -12.28 -15.30 24.56
C ARG A 720 -13.60 -14.82 25.16
N LYS A 721 -13.92 -13.56 24.85
CA LYS A 721 -15.18 -13.23 24.17
C LYS A 721 -15.01 -12.99 22.65
N GLN A 722 -13.83 -13.18 22.07
CA GLN A 722 -13.66 -13.36 20.62
C GLN A 722 -13.20 -14.79 20.30
N SER A 723 -14.19 -15.68 20.19
CA SER A 723 -14.00 -16.99 19.57
C SER A 723 -13.82 -16.78 18.07
N ALA A 724 -12.64 -17.10 17.52
CA ALA A 724 -12.47 -17.37 16.09
C ALA A 724 -13.54 -18.38 15.65
N TYR A 725 -14.59 -17.86 15.05
CA TYR A 725 -15.74 -18.59 14.58
C TYR A 725 -15.33 -19.38 13.35
N ARG A 726 -15.35 -20.71 13.45
CA ARG A 726 -15.35 -21.59 12.28
C ARG A 726 -16.81 -21.97 12.05
N PRO A 727 -17.52 -21.31 11.13
CA PRO A 727 -18.84 -21.77 10.76
C PRO A 727 -18.70 -23.14 10.10
N SER A 728 -19.49 -24.12 10.56
CA SER A 728 -19.76 -25.32 9.78
C SER A 728 -20.44 -24.96 8.45
N SER A 729 -20.46 -25.88 7.50
CA SER A 729 -21.24 -25.71 6.26
C SER A 729 -22.72 -25.48 6.53
N GLU A 730 -23.24 -26.03 7.63
CA GLU A 730 -24.58 -25.77 8.15
C GLU A 730 -24.70 -24.37 8.74
N ASP A 731 -23.68 -23.87 9.45
CA ASP A 731 -23.66 -22.50 9.98
C ASP A 731 -23.58 -21.44 8.87
N VAL A 732 -22.80 -21.65 7.81
CA VAL A 732 -22.78 -20.75 6.64
C VAL A 732 -24.13 -20.79 5.92
N ALA A 733 -24.75 -21.96 5.84
CA ALA A 733 -26.08 -22.12 5.26
C ALA A 733 -27.17 -21.49 6.15
N ASP A 734 -27.06 -21.60 7.47
CA ASP A 734 -27.97 -21.00 8.45
C ASP A 734 -27.76 -19.50 8.59
N ILE A 735 -26.55 -18.98 8.38
CA ILE A 735 -26.29 -17.54 8.24
C ILE A 735 -26.94 -17.05 6.96
N LYS A 736 -26.75 -17.71 5.81
CA LYS A 736 -27.43 -17.36 4.55
C LYS A 736 -28.96 -17.50 4.65
N LYS A 737 -29.44 -18.51 5.37
CA LYS A 737 -30.87 -18.74 5.61
C LYS A 737 -31.44 -17.72 6.58
N ARG A 738 -30.69 -17.29 7.60
CA ARG A 738 -31.02 -16.18 8.49
C ARG A 738 -30.96 -14.84 7.77
N GLU A 739 -30.05 -14.63 6.82
CA GLU A 739 -30.01 -13.46 5.94
C GLU A 739 -31.25 -13.42 5.02
N VAL A 740 -31.69 -14.56 4.49
CA VAL A 740 -32.94 -14.67 3.72
C VAL A 740 -34.18 -14.54 4.61
N GLU A 741 -34.17 -15.06 5.84
CA GLU A 741 -35.26 -14.92 6.82
C GLU A 741 -35.32 -13.51 7.43
N LEU A 742 -34.19 -12.80 7.56
CA LEU A 742 -34.10 -11.39 7.96
C LEU A 742 -34.43 -10.46 6.79
N ALA A 743 -34.10 -10.82 5.56
CA ALA A 743 -34.63 -10.19 4.35
C ALA A 743 -36.16 -10.41 4.20
N ARG A 744 -36.69 -11.52 4.74
CA ARG A 744 -38.15 -11.74 4.91
C ARG A 744 -38.71 -11.06 6.18
N GLY A 745 -37.86 -10.76 7.16
CA GLY A 745 -38.16 -10.04 8.40
C GLY A 745 -38.19 -8.52 8.24
N VAL A 746 -37.58 -7.99 7.17
CA VAL A 746 -37.97 -6.70 6.59
C VAL A 746 -39.33 -6.92 5.92
N LYS A 747 -40.39 -6.82 6.73
CA LYS A 747 -41.67 -6.38 6.18
C LYS A 747 -41.42 -4.97 5.64
N VAL A 748 -41.24 -4.86 4.33
CA VAL A 748 -41.82 -3.73 3.60
C VAL A 748 -43.23 -3.59 4.17
N LYS A 749 -43.57 -2.45 4.78
CA LYS A 749 -44.97 -2.06 4.92
C LYS A 749 -45.50 -1.87 3.50
N ARG A 750 -45.84 -3.00 2.86
CA ARG A 750 -46.92 -3.03 1.90
C ARG A 750 -48.13 -2.65 2.75
N ALA A 751 -48.78 -1.53 2.40
CA ALA A 751 -50.05 -1.17 3.00
C ALA A 751 -51.00 -2.37 2.85
N GLN A 752 -51.16 -3.14 3.93
CA GLN A 752 -52.29 -4.04 4.10
C GLN A 752 -53.31 -3.24 4.89
N GLN A 753 -54.34 -2.77 4.20
CA GLN A 753 -55.57 -2.35 4.85
C GLN A 753 -56.18 -3.53 5.62
N PRO A 754 -56.81 -3.27 6.78
CA PRO A 754 -57.54 -4.29 7.54
C PRO A 754 -58.82 -4.70 6.81
N GLN A 755 -59.10 -6.01 6.85
CA GLN A 755 -60.41 -6.57 6.48
C GLN A 755 -61.46 -6.18 7.53
N GLY A 756 -62.61 -5.72 7.05
CA GLY A 756 -63.88 -5.75 7.79
C GLY A 756 -64.97 -6.17 6.81
N GLU A 757 -65.58 -7.33 7.04
CA GLU A 757 -66.74 -7.81 6.29
C GLU A 757 -67.97 -6.96 6.62
N ALA A 758 -68.70 -6.49 5.60
CA ALA A 758 -70.16 -6.38 5.64
C ALA A 758 -70.73 -6.31 4.21
N ALA A 759 -71.80 -7.05 4.02
CA ALA A 759 -72.48 -7.36 2.76
C ALA A 759 -73.18 -6.17 2.07
N GLY A 760 -73.46 -6.33 0.76
CA GLY A 760 -74.67 -5.77 0.14
C GLY A 760 -74.49 -5.04 -1.19
N SER A 761 -74.77 -5.75 -2.28
CA SER A 761 -75.50 -5.34 -3.50
C SER A 761 -75.31 -3.94 -4.12
N GLY A 762 -75.11 -3.91 -5.45
CA GLY A 762 -75.72 -2.87 -6.28
C GLY A 762 -74.84 -2.28 -7.39
N SER A 763 -75.06 -2.81 -8.59
CA SER A 763 -74.77 -2.33 -9.94
C SER A 763 -74.80 -0.81 -10.26
N LEU A 764 -74.09 -0.46 -11.34
CA LEU A 764 -74.39 0.49 -12.44
C LEU A 764 -73.89 1.95 -12.39
N ALA A 765 -73.44 2.37 -13.58
CA ALA A 765 -73.18 3.70 -14.13
C ALA A 765 -71.84 4.35 -13.73
N ASP A 766 -70.82 4.27 -14.58
CA ASP A 766 -70.65 5.01 -15.85
C ASP A 766 -70.64 6.54 -15.66
N ASP A 767 -69.47 7.07 -15.98
CA ASP A 767 -69.23 8.27 -16.76
C ASP A 767 -69.58 9.67 -16.22
N GLU A 768 -68.68 10.59 -16.57
CA GLU A 768 -68.83 12.05 -16.52
C GLU A 768 -68.74 12.75 -15.16
N ARG A 769 -67.58 12.75 -14.48
CA ARG A 769 -67.18 13.93 -13.65
C ARG A 769 -65.71 14.06 -13.18
N LEU A 770 -64.75 13.51 -13.92
CA LEU A 770 -63.33 13.49 -13.51
C LEU A 770 -62.43 14.57 -14.14
N GLN A 771 -62.98 15.75 -14.47
CA GLN A 771 -62.18 16.96 -14.77
C GLN A 771 -62.19 18.05 -13.68
N GLU A 772 -62.96 17.90 -12.59
CA GLU A 772 -63.07 18.91 -11.52
C GLU A 772 -62.28 18.58 -10.23
N LYS A 773 -61.55 17.46 -10.15
CA LYS A 773 -60.78 17.04 -8.94
C LYS A 773 -59.28 17.40 -8.94
N LYS A 774 -58.88 18.39 -9.75
CA LYS A 774 -57.48 18.87 -9.80
C LYS A 774 -57.23 20.17 -9.03
N SER A 775 -58.23 20.97 -8.65
CA SER A 775 -57.99 22.23 -7.93
C SER A 775 -58.25 22.19 -6.42
N ASN A 776 -58.72 21.06 -5.87
CA ASN A 776 -59.00 20.94 -4.42
C ASN A 776 -57.89 20.23 -3.62
N ARG A 777 -56.82 19.74 -4.27
CA ARG A 777 -55.70 19.05 -3.60
C ARG A 777 -54.50 19.94 -3.28
N ASP A 778 -54.40 21.09 -3.95
CA ASP A 778 -53.29 22.02 -3.72
C ASP A 778 -53.57 22.92 -2.50
N ALA A 779 -54.84 23.31 -2.28
CA ALA A 779 -55.26 24.07 -1.09
C ALA A 779 -55.14 23.26 0.22
N GLU A 780 -55.41 21.94 0.18
CA GLU A 780 -55.25 21.05 1.35
C GLU A 780 -53.77 20.84 1.72
N ARG A 781 -52.84 21.03 0.77
CA ARG A 781 -51.40 20.81 0.96
C ARG A 781 -50.71 22.00 1.61
N GLU A 782 -51.15 23.22 1.32
CA GLU A 782 -50.68 24.43 2.00
C GLU A 782 -51.13 24.48 3.46
N GLU A 783 -52.39 24.14 3.74
CA GLU A 783 -52.95 24.15 5.10
C GLU A 783 -52.25 23.13 6.02
N LEU A 784 -51.86 21.97 5.48
CA LEU A 784 -51.06 20.96 6.20
C LEU A 784 -49.60 21.38 6.44
N THR A 785 -49.05 22.24 5.58
CA THR A 785 -47.64 22.68 5.69
C THR A 785 -47.50 23.78 6.74
N GLU A 786 -48.47 24.70 6.82
CA GLU A 786 -48.58 25.70 7.90
C GLU A 786 -48.81 25.05 9.27
N ALA A 787 -49.70 24.06 9.35
CA ALA A 787 -49.98 23.34 10.61
C ALA A 787 -48.76 22.55 11.12
N LEU A 788 -47.91 22.03 10.21
CA LEU A 788 -46.66 21.35 10.56
C LEU A 788 -45.60 22.34 11.08
N TRP A 789 -45.61 23.57 10.54
CA TRP A 789 -44.68 24.63 10.89
C TRP A 789 -44.96 25.24 12.28
N GLU A 790 -46.24 25.44 12.63
CA GLU A 790 -46.63 25.89 13.98
C GLU A 790 -46.31 24.84 15.06
N LEU A 791 -46.44 23.55 14.74
CA LEU A 791 -46.14 22.44 15.64
C LEU A 791 -44.63 22.34 15.97
N LEU A 792 -43.78 22.61 14.98
CA LEU A 792 -42.31 22.66 15.15
C LEU A 792 -41.85 23.87 15.97
N HIS A 793 -42.61 24.97 15.97
CA HIS A 793 -42.33 26.17 16.76
C HIS A 793 -42.79 26.09 18.22
N ALA A 794 -43.84 25.30 18.50
CA ALA A 794 -44.37 25.15 19.85
C ALA A 794 -43.50 24.27 20.78
N HIS A 795 -42.57 23.45 20.26
CA HIS A 795 -41.84 22.43 21.04
C HIS A 795 -40.31 22.64 21.14
N GLY A 796 -39.86 23.91 21.15
CA GLY A 796 -38.61 24.24 21.85
C GLY A 796 -37.29 24.11 21.09
N GLY A 797 -37.29 24.26 19.76
CA GLY A 797 -36.07 24.35 18.93
C GLY A 797 -35.42 25.73 18.87
N ARG A 798 -35.36 26.50 19.97
CA ARG A 798 -34.62 27.78 20.02
C ARG A 798 -33.21 27.53 20.56
N ASN A 799 -32.31 27.00 19.72
CA ASN A 799 -30.86 27.22 19.86
C ASN A 799 -29.97 26.73 18.69
N VAL A 800 -30.50 26.51 17.47
CA VAL A 800 -29.65 26.15 16.31
C VAL A 800 -29.95 26.98 15.05
N ARG A 801 -30.21 28.29 15.19
CA ARG A 801 -30.27 29.19 14.02
C ARG A 801 -29.59 30.54 14.19
N LYS A 802 -28.71 30.68 15.20
CA LYS A 802 -27.91 31.90 15.41
C LYS A 802 -26.49 31.83 14.81
N ARG A 803 -26.19 30.84 13.96
CA ARG A 803 -24.96 30.82 13.15
C ARG A 803 -25.15 30.68 11.64
N VAL A 804 -26.37 30.63 11.14
CA VAL A 804 -26.60 30.49 9.69
C VAL A 804 -27.16 31.75 9.01
N LEU A 805 -27.58 32.81 9.73
CA LEU A 805 -28.22 33.97 9.07
C LEU A 805 -27.84 35.36 9.62
N GLN A 806 -26.55 35.58 9.91
CA GLN A 806 -25.88 36.84 9.53
C GLN A 806 -25.08 36.45 8.28
N ASP A 807 -25.47 36.74 7.04
CA ASP A 807 -26.01 38.00 6.56
C ASP A 807 -26.75 37.76 5.22
N ARG A 808 -28.07 37.67 5.26
CA ARG A 808 -28.94 37.96 4.10
C ARG A 808 -30.19 38.69 4.60
N SER A 809 -29.96 39.88 5.15
CA SER A 809 -30.87 41.00 4.89
C SER A 809 -30.34 41.63 3.58
N ASN A 810 -31.10 41.82 2.51
CA ASN A 810 -32.48 42.27 2.46
C ASN A 810 -33.15 41.83 1.14
N LYS A 811 -34.41 41.38 1.30
CA LYS A 811 -35.59 41.63 0.43
C LYS A 811 -35.61 40.96 -0.96
N VAL A 812 -36.70 40.34 -1.44
CA VAL A 812 -38.10 40.14 -1.01
C VAL A 812 -38.62 38.90 -1.77
N ALA A 813 -39.58 38.21 -1.16
CA ALA A 813 -40.19 36.95 -1.57
C ALA A 813 -41.18 37.04 -2.75
N GLU A 814 -41.34 35.87 -3.39
CA GLU A 814 -42.57 35.19 -3.88
C GLU A 814 -43.57 35.93 -4.79
N GLU A 815 -43.67 35.50 -6.07
CA GLU A 815 -44.76 34.67 -6.66
C GLU A 815 -46.04 35.50 -6.95
N HIS A 816 -46.48 35.69 -8.20
CA HIS A 816 -47.10 34.67 -9.04
C HIS A 816 -47.19 35.11 -10.53
N THR A 817 -46.91 34.15 -11.43
CA THR A 817 -47.44 33.96 -12.80
C THR A 817 -47.86 35.18 -13.65
N GLN A 818 -46.92 35.71 -14.43
CA GLN A 818 -47.19 36.27 -15.76
C GLN A 818 -46.14 35.73 -16.74
N SER A 819 -46.63 35.07 -17.80
CA SER A 819 -45.99 34.77 -19.09
C SER A 819 -44.44 34.72 -19.14
N ARG A 820 -43.91 33.52 -19.39
CA ARG A 820 -42.49 33.25 -19.68
C ARG A 820 -41.95 34.03 -20.90
N SER A 821 -42.83 34.65 -21.70
CA SER A 821 -42.49 35.52 -22.83
C SER A 821 -42.05 36.92 -22.37
N ASP A 822 -42.71 37.48 -21.36
CA ASP A 822 -42.52 38.89 -20.97
C ASP A 822 -41.17 39.08 -20.26
N LYS A 823 -40.70 38.05 -19.54
CA LYS A 823 -39.36 38.02 -18.93
C LYS A 823 -38.23 37.92 -19.95
N LEU A 824 -38.47 37.33 -21.13
CA LEU A 824 -37.46 37.23 -22.18
C LEU A 824 -37.30 38.57 -22.91
N ASP A 825 -38.40 39.30 -23.11
CA ASP A 825 -38.37 40.63 -23.72
C ASP A 825 -37.81 41.70 -22.77
N GLU A 826 -38.07 41.59 -21.46
CA GLU A 826 -37.41 42.44 -20.44
C GLU A 826 -35.90 42.15 -20.36
N LEU A 827 -35.48 40.89 -20.46
CA LEU A 827 -34.06 40.51 -20.49
C LEU A 827 -33.36 40.99 -21.77
N LYS A 828 -34.03 40.93 -22.93
CA LYS A 828 -33.51 41.50 -24.18
C LYS A 828 -33.40 43.02 -24.10
N ARG A 829 -34.41 43.70 -23.54
CA ARG A 829 -34.40 45.15 -23.34
C ARG A 829 -33.28 45.59 -22.39
N LEU A 830 -33.05 44.86 -21.30
CA LEU A 830 -31.95 45.11 -20.37
C LEU A 830 -30.57 44.79 -20.96
N ALA A 831 -30.47 43.77 -21.82
CA ALA A 831 -29.25 43.47 -22.55
C ALA A 831 -28.92 44.56 -23.59
N GLU A 832 -29.93 45.07 -24.29
CA GLU A 832 -29.78 46.19 -25.23
C GLU A 832 -29.45 47.51 -24.51
N GLU A 833 -30.04 47.79 -23.35
CA GLU A 833 -29.69 48.93 -22.50
C GLU A 833 -28.26 48.81 -21.95
N LEU A 834 -27.81 47.60 -21.59
CA LEU A 834 -26.44 47.35 -21.12
C LEU A 834 -25.41 47.52 -22.25
N VAL A 835 -25.71 47.02 -23.45
CA VAL A 835 -24.87 47.21 -24.64
C VAL A 835 -24.80 48.69 -25.03
N ALA A 836 -25.92 49.42 -24.98
CA ALA A 836 -25.95 50.85 -25.23
C ALA A 836 -25.18 51.67 -24.18
N GLU A 837 -25.11 51.20 -22.93
CA GLU A 837 -24.37 51.88 -21.86
C GLU A 837 -22.88 51.53 -21.83
N LEU A 838 -22.51 50.36 -22.37
CA LEU A 838 -21.12 49.96 -22.63
C LEU A 838 -20.55 50.70 -23.85
N ASP A 839 -21.34 50.91 -24.91
CA ASP A 839 -20.96 51.73 -26.07
C ASP A 839 -20.77 53.22 -25.70
N LYS A 840 -21.50 53.73 -24.70
CA LYS A 840 -21.33 55.12 -24.19
C LYS A 840 -20.07 55.32 -23.33
N ARG A 841 -19.41 54.25 -22.89
CA ARG A 841 -18.25 54.31 -22.00
C ARG A 841 -16.93 53.96 -22.68
N ASP A 842 -16.93 53.78 -23.99
CA ASP A 842 -15.76 53.58 -24.86
C ASP A 842 -14.80 52.47 -24.36
N TYR A 843 -15.34 51.45 -23.69
CA TYR A 843 -14.61 50.25 -23.31
C TYR A 843 -14.69 49.24 -24.47
N LYS A 844 -13.64 49.18 -25.30
CA LYS A 844 -13.46 48.10 -26.27
C LYS A 844 -12.98 46.84 -25.57
N TRP A 845 -13.81 45.80 -25.57
CA TRP A 845 -13.41 44.40 -25.65
C TRP A 845 -14.25 43.73 -26.73
#